data_AF-A0A662X7C9-F1
#
_entry.id   AF-A0A662X7C9-F1
#
_cell.length_a   1.000
_cell.length_b   1.000
_cell.length_c   1.000
_cell.angle_alpha   90.00
_cell.angle_beta   90.00
_cell.angle_gamma   90.00
#
_symmetry.space_group_name_H-M   'P 1'
#
loop_
_entity.id
_entity.type
_entity.pdbx_description
1 polymer ?
#
loop_
_entity_poly.entity_id
_entity_poly.type
_entity_poly.pdbx_seq_one_letter_code
_entity_poly.pdbx_strand_id
1 'polypeptide(L)'
;MIRPFGSKDELSASSLAVAACYQTVACSDLPAFDPIPTLKTLLLSPQALQRFNATLYKLGWLTMPTYSCGILLRVAVYACPASVGRIIAPCSALLHVPAIIVFAAGVRVEFAKLILRTFDFWFPFVANTVLLVVFSAVLSDARVVLTIACWAAFTSSFLQETYFRDSLNIATTAFIEALCLLLLMVVVSLELLDGVRHTDIFAAGGHSLSTKDMLVNVFGTMATLMLRTMYRRLTQVKRQRESKGTAVQSLGYRCKVALNVTDSPRTSILPHPRGPTFRVAPKPRTIPEDQPEEASNLDVVGLYTCGAVGLLFSIPSIFASPSRSGDESSAIAVLGLVASGFFCGVQACCCHRKLLKRVTTSFDYLFLMAQLLTAHLGLCDVLHWRWASSCGVAASLLWAQWTLTVDALTPSMKRRLHFKSWMPTCGIVMFLLVQSLLLLGVMIWDYWSIQDRIFWDLQLLGRRAQFRVVPFLFSRLITIFVWYSRLLYILLTRKTGDALILLPAPASTKTCYQIVACSELPAFDPVTTLKTLVLSSQGVKRFNGLAFKSRRLFMPSFSLGVVLRFAAFAAPAPVGRVLAPVSALLHVPTIVMFLSGIRTELAKILLRTSDYWILLVANVLWLVVLSAVLRDLRVLLVVVCWVQFTDALLQETYMHSSRNVGLLALGEALFLVLLMTSLSMGLLDGVQHYDLIATRNHTLSTKDVLVNVSGTMVTLMLRTTYRRLQQVHHQKDDAGSAMRSLQFHCRIELQAVEASAMTTRSSVVPTVGAMLRGTSKVEMVAPEDLSPAARTQINERSKQPLPLQMTLATASGRFDSQQTVWPRVGSEKPLANWQFAAFHACGATAIVLSWLSYFPPRTWSSHTVDVVAGLGLTLSATFCAVHTCCCQRQLLKRLMSSFDYLFLAFQLIAAHLCLCDVFYWQPSACCRVFAMLFWAQSTLTVDALTPNMKQRLGLKTWMPTCGILMFMTAQALPMLDILMWGEWGLQDRVLWDFELAGRRVEFHVVPFLLSRLVTIFIWCARILYALVTRRSDNALVLLRGRVEFDYQRWKLQTIVASTPSTRPTGGAAGASTRES
;
A
#
# COMPACT_ATOMS: atom_id res chain seq x y z
N MET A 1 26.28 38.47 24.70
CA MET A 1 27.72 38.71 24.96
C MET A 1 28.53 37.62 24.24
N ILE A 2 29.19 37.98 23.14
CA ILE A 2 30.05 37.08 22.36
C ILE A 2 31.41 37.79 22.28
N ARG A 3 32.46 37.19 22.87
CA ARG A 3 33.83 37.71 22.76
C ARG A 3 34.42 37.37 21.39
N PRO A 4 35.21 38.26 20.77
CA PRO A 4 35.91 37.97 19.53
C PRO A 4 37.13 37.09 19.82
N PHE A 5 37.37 36.08 18.99
CA PHE A 5 38.59 35.28 19.04
C PHE A 5 39.79 36.15 18.64
N GLY A 6 40.67 36.36 19.62
CA GLY A 6 41.97 36.99 19.45
C GLY A 6 42.94 36.16 18.61
N SER A 7 43.97 36.87 18.20
CA SER A 7 44.98 36.56 17.18
C SER A 7 45.85 35.34 17.43
N LYS A 8 46.30 34.81 16.28
CA LYS A 8 47.53 34.07 15.97
C LYS A 8 48.62 34.01 17.04
N ASP A 9 49.25 32.84 17.04
CA ASP A 9 50.59 32.50 17.53
C ASP A 9 50.69 32.18 19.02
N GLU A 10 50.21 31.00 19.41
CA GLU A 10 50.81 30.14 20.45
C GLU A 10 49.96 28.86 20.62
N LEU A 11 50.26 27.79 19.86
CA LEU A 11 50.02 26.42 20.34
C LEU A 11 50.82 25.43 19.49
N SER A 12 51.96 25.05 20.05
CA SER A 12 52.86 24.02 19.58
C SER A 12 52.26 22.61 19.80
N ALA A 13 52.19 21.86 18.71
CA ALA A 13 52.51 20.43 18.59
C ALA A 13 51.81 19.35 19.47
N SER A 14 50.74 19.63 20.23
CA SER A 14 50.14 18.59 21.10
C SER A 14 48.61 18.54 21.17
N SER A 15 47.90 18.70 20.05
CA SER A 15 46.53 18.17 19.91
C SER A 15 46.07 18.21 18.45
N LEU A 16 46.70 17.42 17.58
CA LEU A 16 46.11 17.13 16.28
C LEU A 16 44.97 16.13 16.51
N ALA A 17 43.86 16.62 17.07
CA ALA A 17 42.61 15.87 17.12
C ALA A 17 42.32 15.43 15.68
N VAL A 18 42.47 14.14 15.42
CA VAL A 18 42.31 13.56 14.08
C VAL A 18 40.90 13.91 13.62
N ALA A 19 40.78 14.92 12.75
CA ALA A 19 39.50 15.36 12.24
C ALA A 19 38.88 14.19 11.46
N ALA A 20 37.84 13.58 12.03
CA ALA A 20 37.18 12.43 11.42
C ALA A 20 36.71 12.78 10.00
N CYS A 21 37.36 12.20 9.00
CA CYS A 21 36.96 12.32 7.61
C CYS A 21 35.83 11.33 7.32
N TYR A 22 34.82 11.77 6.57
CA TYR A 22 33.67 10.94 6.22
C TYR A 22 33.66 10.61 4.72
N GLN A 23 33.51 9.34 4.37
CA GLN A 23 33.30 8.87 3.01
C GLN A 23 31.88 8.33 2.81
N THR A 24 31.29 8.60 1.65
CA THR A 24 29.98 8.04 1.27
C THR A 24 30.13 6.59 0.80
N VAL A 25 29.40 5.66 1.43
CA VAL A 25 29.38 4.23 1.09
C VAL A 25 27.94 3.79 0.82
N ALA A 26 27.72 2.84 -0.09
CA ALA A 26 26.39 2.27 -0.33
C ALA A 26 25.92 1.48 0.91
N CYS A 27 24.66 1.65 1.30
CA CYS A 27 24.06 0.95 2.45
C CYS A 27 23.80 -0.54 2.20
N SER A 28 23.73 -0.93 0.93
CA SER A 28 23.42 -2.29 0.50
C SER A 28 24.19 -2.58 -0.77
N ASP A 29 24.44 -3.87 -1.03
CA ASP A 29 24.99 -4.31 -2.30
C ASP A 29 24.18 -3.75 -3.46
N LEU A 30 24.88 -3.23 -4.46
CA LEU A 30 24.23 -2.71 -5.66
C LEU A 30 23.61 -3.89 -6.42
N PRO A 31 22.36 -3.77 -6.89
CA PRO A 31 21.72 -4.85 -7.62
C PRO A 31 22.50 -5.12 -8.90
N ALA A 32 23.04 -6.34 -9.04
CA ALA A 32 23.56 -6.83 -10.30
C ALA A 32 22.37 -7.22 -11.20
N PHE A 33 22.39 -6.79 -12.45
CA PHE A 33 21.39 -7.16 -13.44
C PHE A 33 22.08 -7.47 -14.76
N ASP A 34 21.50 -8.39 -15.53
CA ASP A 34 21.94 -8.64 -16.90
C ASP A 34 21.39 -7.51 -17.80
N PRO A 35 22.25 -6.73 -18.46
CA PRO A 35 21.82 -5.65 -19.33
C PRO A 35 21.38 -6.14 -20.73
N ILE A 36 21.53 -7.43 -21.06
CA ILE A 36 21.25 -8.01 -22.38
C ILE A 36 19.74 -8.18 -22.69
N PRO A 37 18.89 -8.74 -21.81
CA PRO A 37 17.49 -8.98 -22.14
C PRO A 37 16.70 -7.69 -22.34
N THR A 38 16.15 -7.55 -23.56
CA THR A 38 15.26 -6.45 -23.96
C THR A 38 13.82 -6.95 -24.11
N LEU A 39 12.85 -6.03 -24.12
CA LEU A 39 11.45 -6.39 -24.24
C LEU A 39 11.17 -7.16 -25.55
N LYS A 40 11.83 -6.77 -26.65
CA LYS A 40 11.74 -7.48 -27.94
C LYS A 40 12.31 -8.91 -27.88
N THR A 41 13.39 -9.15 -27.14
CA THR A 41 13.97 -10.51 -27.01
C THR A 41 13.11 -11.44 -26.17
N LEU A 42 12.24 -10.88 -25.32
CA LEU A 42 11.32 -11.65 -24.48
C LEU A 42 9.98 -11.93 -25.17
N LEU A 43 9.50 -10.99 -25.99
CA LEU A 43 8.21 -11.09 -26.69
C LEU A 43 8.30 -11.83 -28.04
N LEU A 44 9.40 -11.68 -28.78
CA LEU A 44 9.55 -12.20 -30.14
C LEU A 44 10.39 -13.48 -30.16
N SER A 45 10.01 -14.42 -31.03
CA SER A 45 10.86 -15.58 -31.34
C SER A 45 12.16 -15.12 -32.03
N PRO A 46 13.25 -15.92 -32.01
CA PRO A 46 14.54 -15.53 -32.59
C PRO A 46 14.44 -15.11 -34.06
N GLN A 47 13.63 -15.82 -34.86
CA GLN A 47 13.41 -15.49 -36.27
C GLN A 47 12.61 -14.18 -36.44
N ALA A 48 11.59 -13.95 -35.61
CA ALA A 48 10.81 -12.72 -35.62
C ALA A 48 11.66 -11.51 -35.17
N LEU A 49 12.56 -11.71 -34.20
CA LEU A 49 13.49 -10.70 -33.72
C LEU A 49 14.47 -10.26 -34.81
N GLN A 50 15.03 -11.21 -35.58
CA GLN A 50 15.92 -10.89 -36.69
C GLN A 50 15.22 -10.07 -37.77
N ARG A 51 13.99 -10.46 -38.14
CA ARG A 51 13.15 -9.68 -39.08
C ARG A 51 12.86 -8.29 -38.53
N PHE A 52 12.44 -8.19 -37.27
CA PHE A 52 12.15 -6.91 -36.62
C PHE A 52 13.37 -5.98 -36.61
N ASN A 53 14.55 -6.49 -36.28
CA ASN A 53 15.79 -5.69 -36.30
C ASN A 53 16.17 -5.25 -37.72
N ALA A 54 16.00 -6.10 -38.72
CA ALA A 54 16.24 -5.73 -40.11
C ALA A 54 15.27 -4.64 -40.58
N THR A 55 13.99 -4.73 -40.22
CA THR A 55 12.99 -3.68 -40.49
C THR A 55 13.34 -2.37 -39.77
N LEU A 56 13.73 -2.45 -38.50
CA LEU A 56 14.06 -1.27 -37.69
C LEU A 56 15.35 -0.58 -38.16
N TYR A 57 16.32 -1.34 -38.69
CA TYR A 57 17.51 -0.78 -39.34
C TYR A 57 17.15 -0.04 -40.62
N LYS A 58 16.29 -0.62 -41.48
CA LYS A 58 15.83 0.02 -42.72
C LYS A 58 14.96 1.26 -42.48
N LEU A 59 14.13 1.24 -41.44
CA LEU A 59 13.15 2.28 -41.15
C LEU A 59 13.59 3.26 -40.04
N GLY A 60 14.76 3.05 -39.43
CA GLY A 60 15.22 3.82 -38.27
C GLY A 60 15.38 5.31 -38.56
N TRP A 61 15.84 5.67 -39.76
CA TRP A 61 15.99 7.06 -40.19
C TRP A 61 14.65 7.83 -40.25
N LEU A 62 13.54 7.13 -40.47
CA LEU A 62 12.20 7.73 -40.54
C LEU A 62 11.57 7.97 -39.16
N THR A 63 12.08 7.31 -38.11
CA THR A 63 11.45 7.31 -36.77
C THR A 63 11.52 8.68 -36.10
N MET A 64 12.66 9.37 -36.17
CA MET A 64 12.81 10.70 -35.56
C MET A 64 12.05 11.80 -36.32
N PRO A 65 12.11 11.89 -37.66
CA PRO A 65 11.29 12.84 -38.42
C PRO A 65 9.79 12.65 -38.20
N THR A 66 9.29 11.41 -38.20
CA THR A 66 7.86 11.12 -37.93
C THR A 66 7.46 11.52 -36.52
N TYR A 67 8.30 11.25 -35.52
CA TYR A 67 8.07 11.69 -34.14
C TYR A 67 8.01 13.22 -34.02
N SER A 68 8.99 13.93 -34.60
CA SER A 68 9.03 15.40 -34.60
C SER A 68 7.81 16.00 -35.30
N CYS A 69 7.41 15.45 -36.46
CA CYS A 69 6.20 15.84 -37.16
C CYS A 69 4.94 15.60 -36.28
N GLY A 70 4.87 14.44 -35.61
CA GLY A 70 3.80 14.13 -34.66
C GLY A 70 3.70 15.14 -33.50
N ILE A 71 4.83 15.58 -32.93
CA ILE A 71 4.87 16.61 -31.89
C ILE A 71 4.35 17.96 -32.40
N LEU A 72 4.77 18.39 -33.59
CA LEU A 72 4.29 19.65 -34.17
C LEU A 72 2.78 19.59 -34.44
N LEU A 73 2.34 18.47 -35.02
CA LEU A 73 0.93 18.24 -35.33
C LEU A 73 0.07 18.16 -34.06
N ARG A 74 0.63 17.72 -32.92
CA ARG A 74 -0.07 17.71 -31.63
C ARG A 74 -0.50 19.11 -31.20
N VAL A 75 0.37 20.10 -31.34
CA VAL A 75 0.04 21.50 -31.02
C VAL A 75 -1.06 22.00 -31.98
N ALA A 76 -0.93 21.70 -33.28
CA ALA A 76 -1.92 22.09 -34.28
C ALA A 76 -3.30 21.48 -34.01
N VAL A 77 -3.39 20.20 -33.62
CA VAL A 77 -4.66 19.51 -33.32
C VAL A 77 -5.45 20.21 -32.22
N TYR A 78 -4.76 20.76 -31.22
CA TYR A 78 -5.39 21.46 -30.10
C TYR A 78 -5.61 22.95 -30.35
N ALA A 79 -4.88 23.55 -31.29
CA ALA A 79 -5.01 24.96 -31.66
C ALA A 79 -6.04 25.20 -32.77
N CYS A 80 -6.30 24.22 -33.64
CA CYS A 80 -7.27 24.34 -34.72
C CYS A 80 -8.73 24.18 -34.24
N PRO A 81 -9.73 24.66 -35.02
CA PRO A 81 -11.14 24.41 -34.76
C PRO A 81 -11.46 22.92 -34.60
N ALA A 82 -12.47 22.58 -33.80
CA ALA A 82 -12.74 21.20 -33.41
C ALA A 82 -13.01 20.28 -34.61
N SER A 83 -13.64 20.79 -35.67
CA SER A 83 -13.89 20.06 -36.92
C SER A 83 -12.58 19.59 -37.58
N VAL A 84 -11.59 20.46 -37.66
CA VAL A 84 -10.27 20.17 -38.24
C VAL A 84 -9.44 19.30 -37.29
N GLY A 85 -9.44 19.64 -36.00
CA GLY A 85 -8.70 18.88 -34.98
C GLY A 85 -9.11 17.41 -34.89
N ARG A 86 -10.42 17.11 -35.04
CA ARG A 86 -10.94 15.73 -35.06
C ARG A 86 -10.42 14.90 -36.23
N ILE A 87 -10.20 15.52 -37.39
CA ILE A 87 -9.68 14.84 -38.59
C ILE A 87 -8.17 14.62 -38.48
N ILE A 88 -7.43 15.60 -37.95
CA ILE A 88 -5.96 15.55 -37.85
C ILE A 88 -5.50 14.66 -36.68
N ALA A 89 -6.28 14.56 -35.60
CA ALA A 89 -5.87 13.84 -34.40
C ALA A 89 -5.48 12.36 -34.62
N PRO A 90 -6.22 11.53 -35.37
CA PRO A 90 -5.82 10.16 -35.69
C PRO A 90 -4.50 10.10 -36.47
N CYS A 91 -4.28 11.02 -37.42
CA CYS A 91 -3.04 11.11 -38.18
C CYS A 91 -1.86 11.45 -37.27
N SER A 92 -2.02 12.42 -36.36
CA SER A 92 -1.01 12.77 -35.36
C SER A 92 -0.72 11.61 -34.40
N ALA A 93 -1.76 10.89 -33.97
CA ALA A 93 -1.60 9.70 -33.12
C ALA A 93 -0.81 8.59 -33.83
N LEU A 94 -1.11 8.33 -35.11
CA LEU A 94 -0.39 7.34 -35.93
C LEU A 94 1.09 7.68 -36.09
N LEU A 95 1.45 8.96 -36.23
CA LEU A 95 2.84 9.40 -36.30
C LEU A 95 3.65 9.11 -35.03
N HIS A 96 2.99 8.98 -33.87
CA HIS A 96 3.65 8.61 -32.61
C HIS A 96 3.89 7.10 -32.48
N VAL A 97 3.15 6.24 -33.19
CA VAL A 97 3.21 4.78 -33.05
C VAL A 97 4.59 4.20 -33.36
N PRO A 98 5.28 4.56 -34.47
CA PRO A 98 6.61 4.05 -34.76
C PRO A 98 7.61 4.32 -33.63
N ALA A 99 7.62 5.55 -33.11
CA ALA A 99 8.48 5.94 -32.00
C ALA A 99 8.16 5.12 -30.74
N ILE A 100 6.89 4.97 -30.37
CA ILE A 100 6.46 4.16 -29.22
C ILE A 100 6.93 2.71 -29.36
N ILE A 101 6.80 2.10 -30.54
CA ILE A 101 7.24 0.72 -30.79
C ILE A 101 8.77 0.62 -30.64
N VAL A 102 9.52 1.53 -31.25
CA VAL A 102 10.98 1.55 -31.19
C VAL A 102 11.46 1.76 -29.74
N PHE A 103 10.81 2.65 -28.99
CA PHE A 103 11.09 2.92 -27.58
C PHE A 103 10.63 1.82 -26.62
N ALA A 104 9.59 1.06 -26.94
CA ALA A 104 9.18 -0.08 -26.13
C ALA A 104 10.13 -1.27 -26.38
N ALA A 105 10.53 -1.50 -27.63
CA ALA A 105 11.30 -2.67 -28.04
C ALA A 105 12.69 -2.75 -27.40
N GLY A 106 13.35 -1.62 -27.18
CA GLY A 106 14.68 -1.55 -26.57
C GLY A 106 14.67 -1.32 -25.05
N VAL A 107 13.52 -1.37 -24.40
CA VAL A 107 13.44 -1.40 -22.92
C VAL A 107 14.17 -2.65 -22.41
N ARG A 108 15.22 -2.45 -21.61
CA ARG A 108 15.95 -3.53 -20.95
C ARG A 108 15.15 -4.04 -19.75
N VAL A 109 14.73 -5.30 -19.77
CA VAL A 109 13.69 -5.82 -18.87
C VAL A 109 14.16 -5.85 -17.42
N GLU A 110 15.38 -6.31 -17.15
CA GLU A 110 15.89 -6.38 -15.77
C GLU A 110 16.08 -5.00 -15.15
N PHE A 111 16.55 -4.03 -15.94
CA PHE A 111 16.69 -2.66 -15.47
C PHE A 111 15.32 -1.95 -15.34
N ALA A 112 14.38 -2.23 -16.24
CA ALA A 112 13.00 -1.77 -16.13
C ALA A 112 12.33 -2.27 -14.85
N LYS A 113 12.52 -3.55 -14.47
CA LYS A 113 12.02 -4.07 -13.19
C LYS A 113 12.55 -3.29 -11.99
N LEU A 114 13.80 -2.81 -12.05
CA LEU A 114 14.39 -1.99 -11.02
C LEU A 114 13.72 -0.60 -10.96
N ILE A 115 13.57 0.07 -12.11
CA ILE A 115 12.91 1.38 -12.22
C ILE A 115 11.43 1.31 -11.81
N LEU A 116 10.70 0.28 -12.23
CA LEU A 116 9.29 0.06 -11.89
C LEU A 116 9.06 -0.17 -10.38
N ARG A 117 10.11 -0.46 -9.60
CA ARG A 117 10.02 -0.53 -8.13
C ARG A 117 10.29 0.82 -7.45
N THR A 118 10.68 1.83 -8.20
CA THR A 118 11.00 3.16 -7.67
C THR A 118 9.80 4.08 -7.71
N PHE A 119 9.68 4.93 -6.68
CA PHE A 119 8.70 6.01 -6.66
C PHE A 119 8.88 7.00 -7.83
N ASP A 120 10.13 7.22 -8.28
CA ASP A 120 10.44 8.17 -9.34
C ASP A 120 9.81 7.79 -10.70
N PHE A 121 9.35 6.54 -10.88
CA PHE A 121 8.52 6.12 -12.02
C PHE A 121 7.01 6.29 -11.76
N TRP A 122 6.52 5.82 -10.61
CA TRP A 122 5.07 5.78 -10.34
C TRP A 122 4.45 7.17 -10.22
N PHE A 123 5.15 8.14 -9.63
CA PHE A 123 4.65 9.51 -9.52
C PHE A 123 4.36 10.14 -10.90
N PRO A 124 5.33 10.22 -11.84
CA PRO A 124 5.05 10.71 -13.20
C PRO A 124 4.01 9.88 -13.94
N PHE A 125 4.00 8.56 -13.77
CA PHE A 125 3.04 7.68 -14.45
C PHE A 125 1.60 7.94 -13.99
N VAL A 126 1.37 8.12 -12.68
CA VAL A 126 0.06 8.47 -12.14
C VAL A 126 -0.37 9.85 -12.62
N ALA A 127 0.51 10.86 -12.57
CA ALA A 127 0.22 12.20 -13.08
C ALA A 127 -0.15 12.18 -14.58
N ASN A 128 0.58 11.40 -15.39
CA ASN A 128 0.29 11.20 -16.81
C ASN A 128 -1.05 10.47 -17.05
N THR A 129 -1.40 9.52 -16.19
CA THR A 129 -2.69 8.80 -16.28
C THR A 129 -3.85 9.70 -15.88
N VAL A 130 -3.67 10.54 -14.87
CA VAL A 130 -4.63 11.59 -14.51
C VAL A 130 -4.81 12.57 -15.66
N LEU A 131 -3.72 12.99 -16.31
CA LEU A 131 -3.79 13.82 -17.51
C LEU A 131 -4.63 13.16 -18.60
N LEU A 132 -4.39 11.87 -18.88
CA LEU A 132 -5.15 11.11 -19.86
C LEU A 132 -6.65 11.13 -19.54
N VAL A 133 -7.03 10.75 -18.31
CA VAL A 133 -8.43 10.61 -17.91
C VAL A 133 -9.16 11.95 -17.98
N VAL A 134 -8.62 12.98 -17.33
CA VAL A 134 -9.26 14.29 -17.25
C VAL A 134 -9.31 14.95 -18.62
N PHE A 135 -8.22 14.90 -19.40
CA PHE A 135 -8.19 15.55 -20.69
C PHE A 135 -9.09 14.83 -21.71
N SER A 136 -9.21 13.50 -21.62
CA SER A 136 -10.13 12.74 -22.45
C SER A 136 -11.59 13.06 -22.13
N ALA A 137 -11.93 13.22 -20.85
CA ALA A 137 -13.26 13.63 -20.42
C ALA A 137 -13.62 15.03 -20.94
N VAL A 138 -12.68 15.98 -20.87
CA VAL A 138 -12.88 17.36 -21.35
C VAL A 138 -13.05 17.44 -22.88
N LEU A 139 -12.31 16.62 -23.63
CA LEU A 139 -12.37 16.58 -25.10
C LEU A 139 -13.64 15.88 -25.61
N SER A 140 -14.00 14.72 -25.05
CA SER A 140 -15.18 13.94 -25.41
C SER A 140 -15.38 13.69 -26.93
N ASP A 141 -14.30 13.71 -27.73
CA ASP A 141 -14.34 13.51 -29.19
C ASP A 141 -13.11 12.75 -29.73
N ALA A 142 -12.96 12.67 -31.06
CA ALA A 142 -11.88 11.92 -31.71
C ALA A 142 -10.46 12.37 -31.30
N ARG A 143 -10.27 13.58 -30.74
CA ARG A 143 -8.97 14.06 -30.26
C ARG A 143 -8.43 13.23 -29.10
N VAL A 144 -9.29 12.49 -28.39
CA VAL A 144 -8.92 11.53 -27.33
C VAL A 144 -7.88 10.50 -27.80
N VAL A 145 -7.94 10.09 -29.07
CA VAL A 145 -6.99 9.12 -29.65
C VAL A 145 -5.54 9.65 -29.57
N LEU A 146 -5.35 10.95 -29.83
CA LEU A 146 -4.05 11.60 -29.68
C LEU A 146 -3.62 11.66 -28.22
N THR A 147 -4.54 11.94 -27.29
CA THR A 147 -4.25 11.93 -25.85
C THR A 147 -3.75 10.56 -25.37
N ILE A 148 -4.34 9.46 -25.87
CA ILE A 148 -3.89 8.09 -25.59
C ILE A 148 -2.48 7.83 -26.15
N ALA A 149 -2.21 8.27 -27.38
CA ALA A 149 -0.87 8.16 -27.97
C ALA A 149 0.17 8.96 -27.18
N CYS A 150 -0.17 10.17 -26.73
CA CYS A 150 0.67 10.99 -25.85
C CYS A 150 0.93 10.30 -24.50
N TRP A 151 -0.08 9.68 -23.90
CA TRP A 151 0.08 8.93 -22.65
C TRP A 151 1.10 7.79 -22.81
N ALA A 152 1.01 7.04 -23.91
CA ALA A 152 1.96 5.98 -24.22
C ALA A 152 3.38 6.55 -24.45
N ALA A 153 3.50 7.64 -25.21
CA ALA A 153 4.77 8.31 -25.47
C ALA A 153 5.46 8.81 -24.19
N PHE A 154 4.74 9.50 -23.31
CA PHE A 154 5.27 9.94 -22.01
C PHE A 154 5.66 8.76 -21.12
N THR A 155 4.87 7.68 -21.11
CA THR A 155 5.19 6.46 -20.36
C THR A 155 6.47 5.82 -20.86
N SER A 156 6.65 5.74 -22.18
CA SER A 156 7.91 5.31 -22.80
C SER A 156 9.07 6.24 -22.44
N SER A 157 8.84 7.56 -22.39
CA SER A 157 9.82 8.58 -21.99
C SER A 157 10.35 8.34 -20.57
N PHE A 158 9.47 7.99 -19.62
CA PHE A 158 9.88 7.65 -18.25
C PHE A 158 10.75 6.38 -18.17
N LEU A 159 10.67 5.48 -19.15
CA LEU A 159 11.48 4.27 -19.25
C LEU A 159 12.72 4.42 -20.15
N GLN A 160 12.95 5.59 -20.76
CA GLN A 160 14.07 5.84 -21.66
C GLN A 160 15.44 5.68 -21.01
N GLU A 161 15.53 5.62 -19.68
CA GLU A 161 16.81 5.33 -19.02
C GLU A 161 17.32 3.91 -19.25
N THR A 162 16.43 2.99 -19.60
CA THR A 162 16.83 1.66 -20.06
C THR A 162 17.62 1.69 -21.37
N TYR A 163 17.65 2.83 -22.06
CA TYR A 163 18.48 3.11 -23.22
C TYR A 163 19.76 3.84 -22.82
N PHE A 164 20.90 3.24 -23.14
CA PHE A 164 22.23 3.82 -22.90
C PHE A 164 22.75 4.71 -24.06
N ARG A 165 21.96 4.94 -25.11
CA ARG A 165 22.36 5.70 -26.32
C ARG A 165 21.63 7.04 -26.42
N ASP A 166 22.32 8.04 -26.99
CA ASP A 166 21.85 9.39 -27.35
C ASP A 166 21.21 10.26 -26.24
N SER A 167 21.93 10.45 -25.13
CA SER A 167 21.51 11.34 -24.03
C SER A 167 21.16 12.77 -24.44
N LEU A 168 21.77 13.31 -25.50
CA LEU A 168 21.47 14.65 -26.02
C LEU A 168 20.10 14.69 -26.72
N ASN A 169 19.78 13.73 -27.57
CA ASN A 169 18.47 13.67 -28.24
C ASN A 169 17.34 13.48 -27.23
N ILE A 170 17.58 12.70 -26.17
CA ILE A 170 16.64 12.54 -25.05
C ILE A 170 16.46 13.86 -24.28
N ALA A 171 17.52 14.61 -24.04
CA ALA A 171 17.42 15.91 -23.38
C ALA A 171 16.63 16.91 -24.25
N THR A 172 16.91 16.98 -25.55
CA THR A 172 16.21 17.86 -26.49
C THR A 172 14.74 17.51 -26.62
N THR A 173 14.39 16.23 -26.73
CA THR A 173 12.99 15.79 -26.80
C THR A 173 12.23 16.10 -25.51
N ALA A 174 12.82 15.87 -24.35
CA ALA A 174 12.23 16.25 -23.07
C ALA A 174 12.01 17.78 -22.96
N PHE A 175 12.94 18.60 -23.48
CA PHE A 175 12.77 20.05 -23.53
C PHE A 175 11.61 20.47 -24.43
N ILE A 176 11.53 19.92 -25.64
CA ILE A 176 10.44 20.19 -26.59
C ILE A 176 9.09 19.77 -25.99
N GLU A 177 9.03 18.59 -25.36
CA GLU A 177 7.82 18.12 -24.68
C GLU A 177 7.39 19.05 -23.55
N ALA A 178 8.35 19.54 -22.74
CA ALA A 178 8.05 20.52 -21.70
C ALA A 178 7.46 21.81 -22.28
N LEU A 179 8.03 22.32 -23.39
CA LEU A 179 7.53 23.51 -24.08
C LEU A 179 6.11 23.30 -24.63
N CYS A 180 5.84 22.15 -25.26
CA CYS A 180 4.50 21.80 -25.74
C CYS A 180 3.48 21.71 -24.60
N LEU A 181 3.85 21.14 -23.44
CA LEU A 181 2.99 21.06 -22.26
C LEU A 181 2.70 22.46 -21.68
N LEU A 182 3.69 23.35 -21.64
CA LEU A 182 3.49 24.75 -21.23
C LEU A 182 2.59 25.50 -22.21
N LEU A 183 2.74 25.28 -23.52
CA LEU A 183 1.86 25.87 -24.52
C LEU A 183 0.43 25.36 -24.37
N LEU A 184 0.23 24.05 -24.17
CA LEU A 184 -1.07 23.44 -23.89
C LEU A 184 -1.70 24.01 -22.60
N MET A 185 -0.89 24.21 -21.56
CA MET A 185 -1.33 24.86 -20.33
C MET A 185 -1.88 26.28 -20.61
N VAL A 186 -1.19 27.07 -21.44
CA VAL A 186 -1.65 28.40 -21.85
C VAL A 186 -2.93 28.32 -22.69
N VAL A 187 -2.99 27.42 -23.67
CA VAL A 187 -4.16 27.22 -24.54
C VAL A 187 -5.41 26.84 -23.73
N VAL A 188 -5.28 25.93 -22.77
CA VAL A 188 -6.38 25.52 -21.88
C VAL A 188 -6.74 26.64 -20.89
N SER A 189 -5.76 27.38 -20.37
CA SER A 189 -6.02 28.50 -19.44
C SER A 189 -6.82 29.62 -20.11
N LEU A 190 -6.50 29.93 -21.38
CA LEU A 190 -7.17 30.95 -22.20
C LEU A 190 -8.45 30.44 -22.91
N GLU A 191 -8.86 29.20 -22.63
CA GLU A 191 -10.04 28.55 -23.22
C GLU A 191 -10.01 28.54 -24.75
N LEU A 192 -8.82 28.50 -25.35
CA LEU A 192 -8.64 28.51 -26.80
C LEU A 192 -9.00 27.16 -27.44
N LEU A 193 -9.19 26.10 -26.64
CA LEU A 193 -9.64 24.80 -27.13
C LEU A 193 -11.10 24.87 -27.57
N ASP A 194 -11.36 24.59 -28.83
CA ASP A 194 -12.72 24.53 -29.37
C ASP A 194 -13.41 23.19 -29.05
N GLY A 195 -14.73 23.21 -28.83
CA GLY A 195 -15.55 22.03 -28.60
C GLY A 195 -15.28 21.24 -27.31
N VAL A 196 -14.73 21.88 -26.27
CA VAL A 196 -14.49 21.26 -24.96
C VAL A 196 -15.62 21.51 -23.98
N ARG A 197 -15.82 20.56 -23.06
CA ARG A 197 -16.76 20.71 -21.95
C ARG A 197 -15.99 20.65 -20.64
N HIS A 198 -15.84 21.81 -20.00
CA HIS A 198 -15.33 21.88 -18.65
C HIS A 198 -16.46 21.56 -17.68
N THR A 199 -16.26 20.53 -16.89
CA THR A 199 -17.15 20.15 -15.78
C THR A 199 -16.44 20.44 -14.46
N ASP A 200 -17.23 20.70 -13.43
CA ASP A 200 -16.73 20.76 -12.06
C ASP A 200 -16.56 19.33 -11.56
N ILE A 201 -15.33 18.96 -11.21
CA ILE A 201 -14.99 17.62 -10.70
C ILE A 201 -15.56 17.45 -9.31
N PHE A 202 -15.53 18.54 -8.54
CA PHE A 202 -15.93 18.56 -7.15
C PHE A 202 -16.51 19.94 -6.85
N ALA A 203 -17.75 19.98 -6.35
CA ALA A 203 -18.40 21.18 -5.87
C ALA A 203 -18.85 20.94 -4.42
N ALA A 204 -18.18 21.55 -3.45
CA ALA A 204 -18.57 21.46 -2.04
C ALA A 204 -18.23 22.76 -1.31
N GLY A 205 -19.11 23.17 -0.38
CA GLY A 205 -18.90 24.37 0.45
C GLY A 205 -18.76 25.68 -0.35
N GLY A 206 -19.42 25.80 -1.52
CA GLY A 206 -19.27 26.98 -2.38
C GLY A 206 -17.97 27.04 -3.19
N HIS A 207 -17.11 26.02 -3.11
CA HIS A 207 -15.91 25.87 -3.93
C HIS A 207 -16.15 24.84 -5.03
N SER A 208 -15.74 25.17 -6.26
CA SER A 208 -15.66 24.19 -7.34
C SER A 208 -14.22 24.00 -7.81
N LEU A 209 -13.80 22.74 -7.94
CA LEU A 209 -12.58 22.36 -8.62
C LEU A 209 -12.93 21.96 -10.05
N SER A 210 -12.64 22.84 -11.01
CA SER A 210 -12.94 22.55 -12.40
C SER A 210 -11.92 21.57 -13.01
N THR A 211 -12.38 20.78 -13.98
CA THR A 211 -11.50 20.03 -14.90
C THR A 211 -10.44 20.92 -15.54
N LYS A 212 -10.74 22.21 -15.80
CA LYS A 212 -9.78 23.20 -16.30
C LYS A 212 -8.61 23.37 -15.33
N ASP A 213 -8.89 23.65 -14.06
CA ASP A 213 -7.86 23.91 -13.05
C ASP A 213 -6.98 22.69 -12.82
N MET A 214 -7.58 21.50 -12.84
CA MET A 214 -6.85 20.25 -12.72
C MET A 214 -5.91 20.02 -13.91
N LEU A 215 -6.37 20.28 -15.15
CA LEU A 215 -5.53 20.15 -16.34
C LEU A 215 -4.34 21.10 -16.33
N VAL A 216 -4.56 22.39 -16.04
CA VAL A 216 -3.50 23.38 -15.93
C VAL A 216 -2.42 22.94 -14.94
N ASN A 217 -2.84 22.47 -13.77
CA ASN A 217 -1.94 21.98 -12.72
C ASN A 217 -1.14 20.75 -13.14
N VAL A 218 -1.79 19.78 -13.79
CA VAL A 218 -1.14 18.55 -14.25
C VAL A 218 -0.18 18.85 -15.41
N PHE A 219 -0.53 19.74 -16.34
CA PHE A 219 0.39 20.19 -17.39
C PHE A 219 1.65 20.84 -16.81
N GLY A 220 1.51 21.76 -15.84
CA GLY A 220 2.66 22.39 -15.19
C GLY A 220 3.55 21.38 -14.43
N THR A 221 2.93 20.39 -13.76
CA THR A 221 3.66 19.31 -13.08
C THR A 221 4.44 18.45 -14.07
N MET A 222 3.79 18.04 -15.16
CA MET A 222 4.42 17.24 -16.21
C MET A 222 5.55 18.00 -16.92
N ALA A 223 5.36 19.28 -17.24
CA ALA A 223 6.40 20.13 -17.83
C ALA A 223 7.63 20.23 -16.92
N THR A 224 7.42 20.38 -15.60
CA THR A 224 8.50 20.42 -14.62
C THR A 224 9.26 19.08 -14.54
N LEU A 225 8.55 17.96 -14.65
CA LEU A 225 9.16 16.62 -14.68
C LEU A 225 9.96 16.39 -15.97
N MET A 226 9.50 16.93 -17.11
CA MET A 226 10.25 16.88 -18.37
C MET A 226 11.52 17.74 -18.30
N LEU A 227 11.44 18.95 -17.74
CA LEU A 227 12.60 19.81 -17.49
C LEU A 227 13.61 19.15 -16.53
N ARG A 228 13.12 18.43 -15.51
CA ARG A 228 13.97 17.59 -14.64
C ARG A 228 14.74 16.57 -15.45
N THR A 229 14.07 15.83 -16.33
CA THR A 229 14.71 14.81 -17.18
C THR A 229 15.78 15.43 -18.07
N MET A 230 15.48 16.56 -18.73
CA MET A 230 16.44 17.34 -19.52
C MET A 230 17.66 17.74 -18.69
N TYR A 231 17.46 18.41 -17.56
CA TYR A 231 18.55 18.90 -16.70
C TYR A 231 19.48 17.77 -16.26
N ARG A 232 18.91 16.62 -15.88
CA ARG A 232 19.68 15.45 -15.44
C ARG A 232 20.51 14.85 -16.56
N ARG A 233 19.97 14.78 -17.78
CA ARG A 233 20.69 14.29 -18.96
C ARG A 233 21.81 15.24 -19.37
N LEU A 234 21.57 16.55 -19.37
CA LEU A 234 22.62 17.55 -19.64
C LEU A 234 23.75 17.48 -18.61
N THR A 235 23.40 17.36 -17.32
CA THR A 235 24.39 17.19 -16.25
C THR A 235 25.20 15.90 -16.40
N GLN A 236 24.55 14.81 -16.83
CA GLN A 236 25.21 13.53 -17.11
C GLN A 236 26.21 13.66 -18.27
N VAL A 237 25.81 14.29 -19.38
CA VAL A 237 26.69 14.52 -20.53
C VAL A 237 27.89 15.39 -20.14
N LYS A 238 27.67 16.46 -19.37
CA LYS A 238 28.75 17.30 -18.86
C LYS A 238 29.75 16.49 -18.02
N ARG A 239 29.27 15.66 -17.10
CA ARG A 239 30.13 14.79 -16.28
C ARG A 239 30.86 13.73 -17.09
N GLN A 240 30.21 13.15 -18.10
CA GLN A 240 30.85 12.19 -18.99
C GLN A 240 31.99 12.82 -19.79
N ARG A 241 31.86 14.08 -20.21
CA ARG A 241 32.96 14.83 -20.83
C ARG A 241 34.13 15.07 -19.87
N GLU A 242 33.83 15.27 -18.58
CA GLU A 242 34.83 15.50 -17.53
C GLU A 242 35.51 14.20 -17.05
N SER A 243 34.84 13.04 -17.13
CA SER A 243 35.37 11.74 -16.68
C SER A 243 35.92 10.90 -17.83
N LYS A 244 37.22 10.57 -17.82
CA LYS A 244 37.88 9.71 -18.84
C LYS A 244 37.48 8.21 -18.78
N GLY A 245 36.36 7.84 -18.15
CA GLY A 245 35.96 6.44 -17.92
C GLY A 245 34.75 6.00 -18.75
N THR A 246 34.59 4.68 -18.96
CA THR A 246 33.46 4.05 -19.68
C THR A 246 32.21 3.85 -18.82
N ALA A 247 32.25 4.21 -17.53
CA ALA A 247 31.15 4.01 -16.60
C ALA A 247 30.00 5.01 -16.84
N VAL A 248 28.80 4.50 -17.12
CA VAL A 248 27.59 5.32 -17.29
C VAL A 248 26.82 5.37 -15.97
N GLN A 249 26.59 6.58 -15.46
CA GLN A 249 25.78 6.78 -14.25
C GLN A 249 24.30 6.49 -14.54
N SER A 250 23.66 5.65 -13.71
CA SER A 250 22.19 5.55 -13.69
C SER A 250 21.57 6.81 -13.07
N LEU A 251 20.50 7.30 -13.68
CA LEU A 251 19.71 8.43 -13.21
C LEU A 251 18.48 7.98 -12.38
N GLY A 252 17.85 6.88 -12.67
CA GLY A 252 16.51 6.50 -12.21
C GLY A 252 16.58 5.54 -11.06
N TYR A 253 17.64 4.74 -10.99
CA TYR A 253 17.99 4.03 -9.78
C TYR A 253 18.95 4.85 -8.93
N ARG A 254 18.60 5.05 -7.65
CA ARG A 254 19.49 5.63 -6.64
C ARG A 254 19.68 4.63 -5.52
N CYS A 255 20.95 4.31 -5.22
CA CYS A 255 21.27 3.51 -4.04
C CYS A 255 21.12 4.34 -2.77
N LYS A 256 20.85 3.67 -1.65
CA LYS A 256 20.90 4.28 -0.33
C LYS A 256 22.38 4.47 0.04
N VAL A 257 22.75 5.63 0.58
CA VAL A 257 24.13 5.99 0.89
C VAL A 257 24.23 6.33 2.38
N ALA A 258 25.32 5.88 3.02
CA ALA A 258 25.69 6.20 4.39
C ALA A 258 27.06 6.87 4.46
N LEU A 259 27.33 7.57 5.56
CA LEU A 259 28.64 8.15 5.85
C LEU A 259 29.43 7.17 6.73
N ASN A 260 30.59 6.75 6.25
CA ASN A 260 31.55 5.96 7.01
C ASN A 260 32.74 6.82 7.44
N VAL A 261 33.29 6.56 8.62
CA VAL A 261 34.50 7.25 9.10
C VAL A 261 35.71 6.64 8.41
N THR A 262 36.65 7.46 7.95
CA THR A 262 37.90 7.03 7.31
C THR A 262 39.09 7.71 7.99
N ASP A 263 40.08 6.91 8.39
CA ASP A 263 41.27 7.38 9.13
C ASP A 263 42.37 7.98 8.24
N SER A 264 42.16 8.07 6.92
CA SER A 264 43.16 8.61 5.98
C SER A 264 42.53 9.55 4.96
N PRO A 265 43.08 10.77 4.75
CA PRO A 265 42.65 11.68 3.70
C PRO A 265 43.25 11.20 2.36
N ARG A 266 42.77 10.09 1.81
CA ARG A 266 43.08 9.74 0.41
C ARG A 266 42.13 10.47 -0.53
N THR A 267 42.68 11.44 -1.24
CA THR A 267 42.09 11.97 -2.47
C THR A 267 42.18 10.93 -3.57
N SER A 268 41.08 10.25 -3.92
CA SER A 268 40.78 9.94 -5.33
C SER A 268 39.39 9.36 -5.55
N ILE A 269 38.88 9.73 -6.73
CA ILE A 269 37.61 9.38 -7.35
C ILE A 269 37.77 8.04 -8.07
N LEU A 270 36.69 7.26 -8.11
CA LEU A 270 36.40 6.04 -8.90
C LEU A 270 36.81 4.67 -8.29
N PRO A 271 35.85 3.73 -8.10
CA PRO A 271 36.18 2.33 -7.85
C PRO A 271 36.56 1.63 -9.16
N HIS A 272 37.74 1.01 -9.20
CA HIS A 272 38.10 0.06 -10.26
C HIS A 272 37.37 -1.28 -10.06
N PRO A 273 36.98 -1.98 -11.15
CA PRO A 273 36.41 -3.30 -11.06
C PRO A 273 37.55 -4.32 -10.93
N ARG A 274 37.71 -4.92 -9.75
CA ARG A 274 38.42 -6.20 -9.58
C ARG A 274 37.55 -7.13 -8.75
N GLY A 275 37.46 -8.38 -9.21
CA GLY A 275 36.61 -9.46 -8.69
C GLY A 275 36.93 -9.88 -7.24
N PRO A 276 36.28 -10.94 -6.74
CA PRO A 276 36.19 -11.22 -5.32
C PRO A 276 37.52 -11.75 -4.81
N THR A 277 38.26 -10.92 -4.07
CA THR A 277 39.31 -11.40 -3.18
C THR A 277 38.91 -11.09 -1.75
N PHE A 278 38.63 -12.16 -1.00
CA PHE A 278 38.50 -12.14 0.45
C PHE A 278 39.79 -11.58 1.05
N ARG A 279 39.71 -10.43 1.72
CA ARG A 279 40.73 -9.98 2.68
C ARG A 279 40.07 -9.84 4.04
N VAL A 280 40.49 -10.72 4.96
CA VAL A 280 40.19 -10.60 6.39
C VAL A 280 40.81 -9.30 6.88
N ALA A 281 39.98 -8.39 7.41
CA ALA A 281 40.44 -7.15 8.02
C ALA A 281 41.15 -7.45 9.36
N PRO A 282 42.29 -6.82 9.66
CA PRO A 282 42.91 -6.96 10.97
C PRO A 282 42.06 -6.27 12.03
N LYS A 283 42.01 -6.90 13.21
CA LYS A 283 41.30 -6.46 14.43
C LYS A 283 41.68 -5.00 14.76
N PRO A 284 40.72 -4.09 15.00
CA PRO A 284 41.03 -2.71 15.32
C PRO A 284 41.72 -2.63 16.70
N ARG A 285 42.86 -1.95 16.75
CA ARG A 285 43.54 -1.54 17.99
C ARG A 285 42.62 -0.57 18.73
N THR A 286 42.31 -0.87 19.99
CA THR A 286 41.61 0.04 20.92
C THR A 286 42.49 1.25 21.18
N ILE A 287 42.09 2.41 20.64
CA ILE A 287 42.64 3.72 20.99
C ILE A 287 41.86 4.19 22.25
N PRO A 288 42.52 4.79 23.26
CA PRO A 288 41.82 5.41 24.39
C PRO A 288 40.90 6.51 23.86
N GLU A 289 39.63 6.43 24.25
CA GLU A 289 38.60 7.39 23.89
C GLU A 289 38.79 8.65 24.74
N ASP A 290 39.56 9.63 24.25
CA ASP A 290 39.52 10.98 24.81
C ASP A 290 38.10 11.50 24.63
N GLN A 291 37.38 11.63 25.75
CA GLN A 291 36.01 12.09 25.77
C GLN A 291 35.94 13.51 25.21
N PRO A 292 35.30 13.74 24.05
CA PRO A 292 35.01 15.10 23.62
C PRO A 292 34.06 15.70 24.65
N GLU A 293 34.35 16.91 25.15
CA GLU A 293 33.45 17.69 26.01
C GLU A 293 32.00 17.52 25.56
N GLU A 294 31.23 16.76 26.33
CA GLU A 294 29.80 16.58 26.09
C GLU A 294 29.15 17.95 26.27
N ALA A 295 28.39 18.39 25.27
CA ALA A 295 27.51 19.53 25.45
C ALA A 295 26.66 19.26 26.68
N SER A 296 26.56 20.24 27.59
CA SER A 296 25.84 20.02 28.85
C SER A 296 24.44 19.50 28.53
N ASN A 297 24.00 18.44 29.21
CA ASN A 297 22.65 17.87 28.98
C ASN A 297 21.56 18.95 29.08
N LEU A 298 21.81 20.02 29.84
CA LEU A 298 20.95 21.18 29.99
C LEU A 298 20.75 21.95 28.67
N ASP A 299 21.79 22.17 27.88
CA ASP A 299 21.71 22.92 26.62
C ASP A 299 20.90 22.17 25.56
N VAL A 300 21.08 20.85 25.49
CA VAL A 300 20.34 19.97 24.57
C VAL A 300 18.86 19.90 24.96
N VAL A 301 18.58 19.76 26.26
CA VAL A 301 17.20 19.80 26.77
C VAL A 301 16.55 21.14 26.46
N GLY A 302 17.23 22.26 26.72
CA GLY A 302 16.76 23.61 26.40
C GLY A 302 16.40 23.78 24.93
N LEU A 303 17.28 23.32 24.03
CA LEU A 303 17.04 23.35 22.59
C LEU A 303 15.79 22.56 22.20
N TYR A 304 15.61 21.34 22.70
CA TYR A 304 14.43 20.52 22.37
C TYR A 304 13.15 21.00 23.04
N THR A 305 13.22 21.59 24.24
CA THR A 305 12.06 22.26 24.84
C THR A 305 11.61 23.44 24.00
N CYS A 306 12.56 24.24 23.49
CA CYS A 306 12.26 25.34 22.56
C CYS A 306 11.62 24.82 21.26
N GLY A 307 12.15 23.74 20.68
CA GLY A 307 11.56 23.08 19.52
C GLY A 307 10.15 22.53 19.78
N ALA A 308 9.91 21.88 20.93
CA ALA A 308 8.60 21.36 21.30
C ALA A 308 7.57 22.48 21.49
N VAL A 309 7.95 23.56 22.19
CA VAL A 309 7.13 24.76 22.37
C VAL A 309 6.80 25.40 21.02
N GLY A 310 7.81 25.56 20.16
CA GLY A 310 7.64 26.08 18.80
C GLY A 310 6.62 25.27 18.01
N LEU A 311 6.74 23.94 18.00
CA LEU A 311 5.83 23.05 17.29
C LEU A 311 4.39 23.10 17.88
N LEU A 312 4.28 23.04 19.20
CA LEU A 312 2.99 23.05 19.92
C LEU A 312 2.21 24.34 19.69
N PHE A 313 2.88 25.49 19.57
CA PHE A 313 2.22 26.77 19.29
C PHE A 313 2.03 27.05 17.79
N SER A 314 2.86 26.48 16.91
CA SER A 314 2.71 26.66 15.46
C SER A 314 1.40 26.08 14.94
N ILE A 315 0.97 24.91 15.45
CA ILE A 315 -0.25 24.25 14.98
C ILE A 315 -1.47 25.10 15.30
N PRO A 316 -1.83 25.40 16.57
CA PRO A 316 -3.01 26.21 16.88
C PRO A 316 -3.03 27.58 16.18
N SER A 317 -1.86 28.17 15.94
CA SER A 317 -1.74 29.46 15.24
C SER A 317 -2.24 29.39 13.79
N ILE A 318 -1.99 28.29 13.07
CA ILE A 318 -2.53 28.06 11.71
C ILE A 318 -4.06 27.97 11.75
N PHE A 319 -4.61 27.31 12.77
CA PHE A 319 -6.04 27.03 12.92
C PHE A 319 -6.79 28.07 13.79
N ALA A 320 -6.19 29.24 14.06
CA ALA A 320 -6.77 30.24 14.95
C ALA A 320 -8.07 30.85 14.37
N SER A 321 -9.20 30.62 15.04
CA SER A 321 -10.52 31.11 14.61
C SER A 321 -10.54 32.64 14.45
N PRO A 322 -11.29 33.18 13.47
CA PRO A 322 -11.52 34.63 13.32
C PRO A 322 -12.14 35.28 14.56
N SER A 323 -12.98 34.54 15.29
CA SER A 323 -13.74 35.04 16.44
C SER A 323 -12.89 35.32 17.70
N ARG A 324 -11.67 34.81 17.76
CA ARG A 324 -10.76 34.98 18.90
C ARG A 324 -9.90 36.22 18.69
N SER A 325 -10.54 37.39 18.71
CA SER A 325 -9.88 38.70 18.54
C SER A 325 -9.18 39.12 19.83
N GLY A 326 -7.93 38.68 20.02
CA GLY A 326 -7.13 39.10 21.17
C GLY A 326 -5.63 38.99 20.92
N ASP A 327 -4.90 39.93 21.54
CA ASP A 327 -3.43 40.00 21.59
C ASP A 327 -2.78 38.66 21.99
N GLU A 328 -3.49 37.82 22.74
CA GLU A 328 -3.07 36.48 23.14
C GLU A 328 -2.78 35.55 21.95
N SER A 329 -3.62 35.57 20.91
CA SER A 329 -3.42 34.73 19.72
C SER A 329 -2.17 35.15 18.93
N SER A 330 -1.92 36.45 18.86
CA SER A 330 -0.73 37.03 18.24
C SER A 330 0.53 36.70 19.05
N ALA A 331 0.46 36.75 20.38
CA ALA A 331 1.57 36.39 21.26
C ALA A 331 1.96 34.90 21.13
N ILE A 332 0.98 33.99 21.11
CA ILE A 332 1.20 32.55 20.90
C ILE A 332 1.86 32.30 19.54
N ALA A 333 1.40 32.97 18.49
CA ALA A 333 1.93 32.79 17.15
C ALA A 333 3.36 33.33 16.99
N VAL A 334 3.66 34.50 17.57
CA VAL A 334 5.01 35.07 17.59
C VAL A 334 5.95 34.18 18.40
N LEU A 335 5.52 33.72 19.58
CA LEU A 335 6.31 32.81 20.41
C LEU A 335 6.58 31.49 19.69
N GLY A 336 5.58 30.93 19.01
CA GLY A 336 5.71 29.74 18.18
C GLY A 336 6.72 29.92 17.04
N LEU A 337 6.67 31.06 16.34
CA LEU A 337 7.58 31.38 15.25
C LEU A 337 9.02 31.61 15.75
N VAL A 338 9.21 32.38 16.83
CA VAL A 338 10.54 32.67 17.41
C VAL A 338 11.18 31.39 17.94
N ALA A 339 10.43 30.56 18.67
CA ALA A 339 10.93 29.29 19.21
C ALA A 339 11.28 28.30 18.08
N SER A 340 10.42 28.19 17.06
CA SER A 340 10.68 27.37 15.87
C SER A 340 11.90 27.87 15.08
N GLY A 341 12.03 29.19 14.91
CA GLY A 341 13.15 29.84 14.25
C GLY A 341 14.46 29.63 14.99
N PHE A 342 14.47 29.77 16.31
CA PHE A 342 15.64 29.48 17.14
C PHE A 342 16.07 28.01 17.01
N PHE A 343 15.14 27.06 17.18
CA PHE A 343 15.45 25.64 17.06
C PHE A 343 15.98 25.26 15.67
N CYS A 344 15.27 25.68 14.60
CA CYS A 344 15.65 25.38 13.23
C CYS A 344 16.96 26.07 12.83
N GLY A 345 17.19 27.29 13.31
CA GLY A 345 18.42 28.07 13.08
C GLY A 345 19.64 27.41 13.71
N VAL A 346 19.56 27.04 14.99
CA VAL A 346 20.65 26.32 15.69
C VAL A 346 20.97 25.01 14.99
N GLN A 347 19.94 24.22 14.62
CA GLN A 347 20.12 22.97 13.86
C GLN A 347 20.74 23.20 12.47
N ALA A 348 20.36 24.26 11.76
CA ALA A 348 20.94 24.62 10.48
C ALA A 348 22.42 25.01 10.60
N CYS A 349 22.81 25.73 11.66
CA CYS A 349 24.21 26.04 11.97
C CYS A 349 25.04 24.78 12.27
N CYS A 350 24.42 23.73 12.82
CA CYS A 350 25.06 22.44 13.07
C CYS A 350 25.26 21.58 11.80
N CYS A 351 24.62 21.92 10.67
CA CYS A 351 24.74 21.16 9.43
C CYS A 351 26.12 21.35 8.75
N HIS A 352 26.66 20.28 8.16
CA HIS A 352 27.93 20.39 7.46
C HIS A 352 27.78 21.12 6.12
N ARG A 353 28.53 22.21 5.90
CA ARG A 353 28.40 23.09 4.72
C ARG A 353 28.39 22.36 3.38
N LYS A 354 29.27 21.36 3.17
CA LYS A 354 29.33 20.59 1.91
C LYS A 354 28.10 19.69 1.72
N LEU A 355 27.61 19.06 2.79
CA LEU A 355 26.42 18.22 2.74
C LEU A 355 25.17 19.07 2.54
N LEU A 356 25.06 20.17 3.29
CA LEU A 356 23.96 21.12 3.15
C LEU A 356 23.90 21.68 1.73
N LYS A 357 25.04 22.15 1.17
CA LYS A 357 25.11 22.59 -0.23
C LYS A 357 24.67 21.48 -1.20
N ARG A 358 25.03 20.23 -0.95
CA ARG A 358 24.64 19.10 -1.81
C ARG A 358 23.14 18.78 -1.72
N VAL A 359 22.55 18.89 -0.53
CA VAL A 359 21.11 18.72 -0.31
C VAL A 359 20.34 19.87 -0.95
N THR A 360 20.72 21.12 -0.68
CA THR A 360 20.00 22.31 -1.16
C THR A 360 20.15 22.56 -2.65
N THR A 361 21.22 22.07 -3.28
CA THR A 361 21.37 22.10 -4.75
C THR A 361 20.77 20.88 -5.45
N SER A 362 20.20 19.93 -4.69
CA SER A 362 19.50 18.80 -5.30
C SER A 362 18.18 19.25 -5.91
N PHE A 363 17.85 18.74 -7.10
CA PHE A 363 16.58 19.04 -7.75
C PHE A 363 15.37 18.69 -6.85
N ASP A 364 15.45 17.58 -6.12
CA ASP A 364 14.33 17.11 -5.29
C ASP A 364 14.04 18.09 -4.15
N TYR A 365 15.10 18.66 -3.54
CA TYR A 365 14.96 19.73 -2.55
C TYR A 365 14.39 21.00 -3.18
N LEU A 366 14.96 21.47 -4.29
CA LEU A 366 14.52 22.71 -4.95
C LEU A 366 13.06 22.63 -5.42
N PHE A 367 12.70 21.50 -6.03
CA PHE A 367 11.33 21.23 -6.46
C PHE A 367 10.39 21.24 -5.25
N LEU A 368 10.68 20.47 -4.20
CA LEU A 368 9.80 20.37 -3.04
C LEU A 368 9.71 21.69 -2.28
N MET A 369 10.81 22.45 -2.15
CA MET A 369 10.81 23.78 -1.55
C MET A 369 9.99 24.78 -2.37
N ALA A 370 10.03 24.73 -3.70
CA ALA A 370 9.18 25.56 -4.55
C ALA A 370 7.69 25.20 -4.37
N GLN A 371 7.35 23.91 -4.29
CA GLN A 371 5.99 23.47 -3.98
C GLN A 371 5.55 23.93 -2.60
N LEU A 372 6.41 23.79 -1.58
CA LEU A 372 6.13 24.24 -0.22
C LEU A 372 5.93 25.75 -0.17
N LEU A 373 6.85 26.54 -0.73
CA LEU A 373 6.76 28.00 -0.71
C LEU A 373 5.46 28.49 -1.38
N THR A 374 5.13 27.95 -2.56
CA THR A 374 3.90 28.31 -3.26
C THR A 374 2.63 27.89 -2.51
N ALA A 375 2.62 26.71 -1.87
CA ALA A 375 1.51 26.30 -1.02
C ALA A 375 1.36 27.19 0.22
N HIS A 376 2.47 27.56 0.86
CA HIS A 376 2.44 28.41 2.06
C HIS A 376 2.02 29.84 1.73
N LEU A 377 2.42 30.38 0.57
CA LEU A 377 1.92 31.66 0.07
C LEU A 377 0.42 31.59 -0.23
N GLY A 378 -0.05 30.54 -0.90
CA GLY A 378 -1.48 30.32 -1.15
C GLY A 378 -2.28 30.16 0.15
N LEU A 379 -1.71 29.49 1.16
CA LEU A 379 -2.32 29.35 2.47
C LEU A 379 -2.39 30.68 3.23
N CYS A 380 -1.33 31.50 3.20
CA CYS A 380 -1.36 32.86 3.74
C CYS A 380 -2.45 33.70 3.07
N ASP A 381 -2.60 33.59 1.75
CA ASP A 381 -3.60 34.35 1.00
C ASP A 381 -5.04 33.92 1.34
N VAL A 382 -5.29 32.61 1.40
CA VAL A 382 -6.55 32.04 1.90
C VAL A 382 -6.86 32.51 3.32
N LEU A 383 -5.83 32.60 4.17
CA LEU A 383 -5.93 33.09 5.55
C LEU A 383 -5.86 34.62 5.67
N HIS A 384 -6.03 35.35 4.56
CA HIS A 384 -6.09 36.81 4.51
C HIS A 384 -4.86 37.52 5.09
N TRP A 385 -3.70 36.87 5.05
CA TRP A 385 -2.46 37.39 5.63
C TRP A 385 -2.61 37.78 7.12
N ARG A 386 -3.56 37.14 7.84
CA ARG A 386 -3.76 37.37 9.27
C ARG A 386 -2.46 37.06 10.00
N TRP A 387 -1.95 38.03 10.76
CA TRP A 387 -0.63 37.95 11.40
C TRP A 387 -0.39 36.63 12.15
N ALA A 388 -1.29 36.24 13.05
CA ALA A 388 -1.16 35.02 13.83
C ALA A 388 -1.09 33.75 12.96
N SER A 389 -1.98 33.63 11.96
CA SER A 389 -2.01 32.51 11.03
C SER A 389 -0.79 32.50 10.11
N SER A 390 -0.37 33.64 9.58
CA SER A 390 0.83 33.78 8.76
C SER A 390 2.11 33.43 9.54
N CYS A 391 2.19 33.78 10.82
CA CYS A 391 3.28 33.32 11.69
C CYS A 391 3.28 31.79 11.88
N GLY A 392 2.11 31.17 12.06
CA GLY A 392 1.98 29.71 12.12
C GLY A 392 2.40 29.03 10.82
N VAL A 393 1.99 29.57 9.67
CA VAL A 393 2.38 29.10 8.33
C VAL A 393 3.89 29.29 8.11
N ALA A 394 4.46 30.43 8.49
CA ALA A 394 5.91 30.64 8.42
C ALA A 394 6.68 29.63 9.29
N ALA A 395 6.17 29.34 10.49
CA ALA A 395 6.77 28.34 11.36
C ALA A 395 6.67 26.93 10.77
N SER A 396 5.55 26.54 10.13
CA SER A 396 5.45 25.25 9.44
C SER A 396 6.42 25.12 8.27
N LEU A 397 6.72 26.22 7.57
CA LEU A 397 7.74 26.24 6.52
C LEU A 397 9.14 26.00 7.09
N LEU A 398 9.47 26.57 8.25
CA LEU A 398 10.74 26.32 8.95
C LEU A 398 10.87 24.85 9.36
N TRP A 399 9.81 24.26 9.91
CA TRP A 399 9.78 22.83 10.25
C TRP A 399 9.96 21.94 9.01
N ALA A 400 9.30 22.28 7.90
CA ALA A 400 9.49 21.60 6.63
C ALA A 400 10.96 21.68 6.17
N GLN A 401 11.56 22.87 6.19
CA GLN A 401 12.97 23.05 5.84
C GLN A 401 13.92 22.26 6.76
N TRP A 402 13.63 22.22 8.07
CA TRP A 402 14.40 21.41 9.01
C TRP A 402 14.32 19.92 8.67
N THR A 403 13.12 19.38 8.39
CA THR A 403 13.00 17.95 8.02
C THR A 403 13.78 17.59 6.76
N LEU A 404 13.84 18.50 5.78
CA LEU A 404 14.56 18.30 4.52
C LEU A 404 16.08 18.45 4.65
N THR A 405 16.56 19.17 5.67
CA THR A 405 18.00 19.45 5.87
C THR A 405 18.64 18.57 6.94
N VAL A 406 17.86 17.78 7.69
CA VAL A 406 18.33 16.84 8.75
C VAL A 406 19.39 15.84 8.27
N ASP A 407 19.40 15.49 6.99
CA ASP A 407 20.41 14.59 6.41
C ASP A 407 21.78 15.27 6.21
N ALA A 408 21.86 16.60 6.33
CA ALA A 408 23.13 17.34 6.29
C ALA A 408 23.89 17.33 7.63
N LEU A 409 23.29 16.83 8.72
CA LEU A 409 23.95 16.64 10.00
C LEU A 409 24.88 15.41 9.97
N THR A 410 26.13 15.58 10.39
CA THR A 410 27.10 14.48 10.49
C THR A 410 26.73 13.53 11.63
N PRO A 411 27.17 12.25 11.59
CA PRO A 411 26.95 11.32 12.70
C PRO A 411 27.50 11.79 14.05
N SER A 412 28.63 12.51 14.04
CA SER A 412 29.18 13.13 15.26
C SER A 412 28.23 14.18 15.83
N MET A 413 27.69 15.06 14.98
CA MET A 413 26.76 16.10 15.40
C MET A 413 25.41 15.53 15.83
N LYS A 414 24.92 14.48 15.14
CA LYS A 414 23.71 13.74 15.56
C LYS A 414 23.89 13.10 16.94
N ARG A 415 25.08 12.57 17.27
CA ARG A 415 25.38 12.07 18.62
C ARG A 415 25.38 13.18 19.66
N ARG A 416 26.08 14.30 19.39
CA ARG A 416 26.14 15.47 20.30
C ARG A 416 24.77 16.07 20.57
N LEU A 417 23.91 16.13 19.56
CA LEU A 417 22.54 16.63 19.69
C LEU A 417 21.56 15.56 20.19
N HIS A 418 22.00 14.36 20.55
CA HIS A 418 21.14 13.20 20.87
C HIS A 418 20.03 12.94 19.83
N PHE A 419 20.31 13.29 18.58
CA PHE A 419 19.38 13.26 17.47
C PHE A 419 19.06 11.83 17.06
N LYS A 420 17.78 11.44 17.14
CA LYS A 420 17.32 10.07 16.83
C LYS A 420 16.54 10.02 15.53
N SER A 421 16.53 8.86 14.89
CA SER A 421 15.81 8.64 13.61
C SER A 421 14.29 8.80 13.70
N TRP A 422 13.70 8.63 14.88
CA TRP A 422 12.26 8.83 15.07
C TRP A 422 11.87 10.31 15.02
N MET A 423 12.77 11.24 15.38
CA MET A 423 12.46 12.67 15.46
C MET A 423 12.01 13.26 14.12
N PRO A 424 12.75 13.08 13.01
CA PRO A 424 12.26 13.52 11.70
C PRO A 424 11.04 12.70 11.23
N THR A 425 10.90 11.45 11.68
CA THR A 425 9.71 10.63 11.36
C THR A 425 8.45 11.23 11.98
N CYS A 426 8.49 11.62 13.26
CA CYS A 426 7.39 12.31 13.92
C CYS A 426 7.09 13.66 13.27
N GLY A 427 8.11 14.46 12.92
CA GLY A 427 7.92 15.71 12.19
C GLY A 427 7.21 15.53 10.85
N ILE A 428 7.63 14.52 10.05
CA ILE A 428 6.98 14.18 8.78
C ILE A 428 5.53 13.72 8.98
N VAL A 429 5.26 12.87 9.98
CA VAL A 429 3.90 12.38 10.28
C VAL A 429 2.99 13.53 10.72
N MET A 430 3.46 14.41 11.60
CA MET A 430 2.76 15.62 12.00
C MET A 430 2.44 16.52 10.81
N PHE A 431 3.42 16.74 9.94
CA PHE A 431 3.24 17.55 8.74
C PHE A 431 2.20 16.92 7.79
N LEU A 432 2.23 15.61 7.58
CA LEU A 432 1.21 14.89 6.80
C LEU A 432 -0.18 15.00 7.43
N LEU A 433 -0.29 14.97 8.76
CA LEU A 433 -1.56 15.14 9.47
C LEU A 433 -2.12 16.56 9.28
N VAL A 434 -1.29 17.59 9.46
CA VAL A 434 -1.69 18.99 9.21
C VAL A 434 -2.11 19.19 7.76
N GLN A 435 -1.37 18.63 6.80
CA GLN A 435 -1.71 18.65 5.38
C GLN A 435 -3.05 17.95 5.09
N SER A 436 -3.32 16.82 5.75
CA SER A 436 -4.58 16.09 5.61
C SER A 436 -5.75 16.91 6.17
N LEU A 437 -5.57 17.59 7.31
CA LEU A 437 -6.57 18.50 7.87
C LEU A 437 -6.82 19.70 6.95
N LEU A 438 -5.78 20.26 6.33
CA LEU A 438 -5.93 21.35 5.36
C LEU A 438 -6.65 20.89 4.08
N LEU A 439 -6.31 19.71 3.55
CA LEU A 439 -7.01 19.13 2.40
C LEU A 439 -8.48 18.84 2.73
N LEU A 440 -8.76 18.29 3.92
CA LEU A 440 -10.11 18.07 4.41
C LEU A 440 -10.86 19.39 4.60
N GLY A 441 -10.18 20.41 5.12
CA GLY A 441 -10.70 21.77 5.25
C GLY A 441 -11.13 22.35 3.91
N VAL A 442 -10.24 22.30 2.93
CA VAL A 442 -10.50 22.80 1.57
C VAL A 442 -11.61 22.02 0.85
N MET A 443 -11.71 20.69 1.05
CA MET A 443 -12.67 19.87 0.32
C MET A 443 -14.03 19.72 1.01
N ILE A 444 -14.06 19.55 2.33
CA ILE A 444 -15.27 19.08 3.02
C ILE A 444 -15.76 20.10 4.04
N TRP A 445 -14.85 20.87 4.65
CA TRP A 445 -15.16 21.64 5.84
C TRP A 445 -15.19 23.16 5.60
N ASP A 446 -16.40 23.72 5.43
CA ASP A 446 -16.63 25.17 5.26
C ASP A 446 -16.38 26.02 6.54
N TYR A 447 -15.75 25.44 7.57
CA TYR A 447 -15.58 26.09 8.87
C TYR A 447 -14.60 27.25 8.85
N TRP A 448 -13.72 27.27 7.85
CA TRP A 448 -12.65 28.25 7.76
C TRP A 448 -13.06 29.44 6.91
N SER A 449 -14.29 29.44 6.35
CA SER A 449 -14.77 30.45 5.42
C SER A 449 -13.69 30.76 4.36
N ILE A 450 -13.07 29.70 3.82
CA ILE A 450 -12.01 29.83 2.83
C ILE A 450 -12.65 30.58 1.67
N GLN A 451 -12.14 31.74 1.28
CA GLN A 451 -12.67 32.45 0.12
C GLN A 451 -11.82 32.10 -1.08
N ASP A 452 -12.46 31.64 -2.14
CA ASP A 452 -11.77 31.38 -3.39
C ASP A 452 -11.48 32.71 -4.11
N ARG A 453 -10.29 33.25 -3.86
CA ARG A 453 -9.82 34.49 -4.48
C ARG A 453 -9.18 34.22 -5.84
N ILE A 454 -9.31 35.19 -6.73
CA ILE A 454 -8.57 35.20 -8.00
C ILE A 454 -7.15 35.67 -7.68
N PHE A 455 -6.21 34.73 -7.64
CA PHE A 455 -4.79 34.97 -7.42
C PHE A 455 -4.17 35.78 -8.56
N TRP A 456 -4.55 35.44 -9.79
CA TRP A 456 -4.01 36.05 -10.98
C TRP A 456 -5.07 36.12 -12.06
N ASP A 457 -5.31 37.32 -12.58
CA ASP A 457 -6.24 37.57 -13.66
C ASP A 457 -5.45 38.08 -14.87
N LEU A 458 -5.38 37.28 -15.92
CA LEU A 458 -4.64 37.58 -17.13
C LEU A 458 -5.61 37.83 -18.28
N GLN A 459 -5.53 39.00 -18.90
CA GLN A 459 -6.23 39.29 -20.15
C GLN A 459 -5.25 39.19 -21.32
N LEU A 460 -5.40 38.16 -22.16
CA LEU A 460 -4.55 37.94 -23.33
C LEU A 460 -5.45 37.62 -24.54
N LEU A 461 -5.21 38.25 -25.69
CA LEU A 461 -6.01 38.07 -26.92
C LEU A 461 -7.51 38.32 -26.72
N GLY A 462 -7.88 39.27 -25.86
CA GLY A 462 -9.28 39.59 -25.54
C GLY A 462 -10.00 38.54 -24.67
N ARG A 463 -9.31 37.48 -24.25
CA ARG A 463 -9.84 36.45 -23.34
C ARG A 463 -9.25 36.60 -21.95
N ARG A 464 -10.08 36.31 -20.94
CA ARG A 464 -9.73 36.45 -19.53
C ARG A 464 -9.44 35.07 -18.94
N ALA A 465 -8.23 34.86 -18.43
CA ALA A 465 -7.84 33.67 -17.69
C ALA A 465 -7.68 34.01 -16.21
N GLN A 466 -8.55 33.45 -15.38
CA GLN A 466 -8.50 33.59 -13.93
C GLN A 466 -7.87 32.36 -13.30
N PHE A 467 -6.81 32.56 -12.53
CA PHE A 467 -6.21 31.54 -11.68
C PHE A 467 -6.69 31.76 -10.26
N ARG A 468 -7.40 30.78 -9.72
CA ARG A 468 -7.98 30.78 -8.39
C ARG A 468 -7.03 30.18 -7.37
N VAL A 469 -7.00 30.73 -6.16
CA VAL A 469 -6.06 30.31 -5.10
C VAL A 469 -6.37 28.90 -4.62
N VAL A 470 -7.64 28.54 -4.45
CA VAL A 470 -8.05 27.26 -3.84
C VAL A 470 -7.66 26.06 -4.72
N PRO A 471 -7.98 26.02 -6.03
CA PRO A 471 -7.52 24.95 -6.91
C PRO A 471 -5.99 24.85 -7.01
N PHE A 472 -5.31 26.00 -7.00
CA PHE A 472 -3.86 26.05 -7.00
C PHE A 472 -3.28 25.45 -5.71
N LEU A 473 -3.77 25.89 -4.54
CA LEU A 473 -3.35 25.39 -3.24
C LEU A 473 -3.59 23.88 -3.12
N PHE A 474 -4.78 23.41 -3.49
CA PHE A 474 -5.15 21.99 -3.46
C PHE A 474 -4.15 21.10 -4.22
N SER A 475 -3.82 21.50 -5.46
CA SER A 475 -2.82 20.82 -6.29
C SER A 475 -1.43 20.73 -5.62
N ARG A 476 -1.00 21.82 -4.97
CA ARG A 476 0.29 21.86 -4.26
C ARG A 476 0.26 20.98 -3.01
N LEU A 477 -0.82 21.03 -2.22
CA LEU A 477 -0.98 20.20 -1.02
C LEU A 477 -0.95 18.71 -1.36
N ILE A 478 -1.63 18.26 -2.44
CA ILE A 478 -1.55 16.86 -2.91
C ILE A 478 -0.11 16.49 -3.28
N THR A 479 0.57 17.34 -4.05
CA THR A 479 1.95 17.07 -4.46
C THR A 479 2.86 16.93 -3.25
N ILE A 480 2.77 17.87 -2.30
CA ILE A 480 3.51 17.85 -1.05
C ILE A 480 3.20 16.58 -0.24
N PHE A 481 1.92 16.23 -0.09
CA PHE A 481 1.47 15.04 0.63
C PHE A 481 2.09 13.76 0.07
N VAL A 482 2.10 13.60 -1.25
CA VAL A 482 2.67 12.42 -1.91
C VAL A 482 4.19 12.35 -1.70
N TRP A 483 4.89 13.48 -1.76
CA TRP A 483 6.33 13.56 -1.51
C TRP A 483 6.73 13.28 -0.06
N TYR A 484 6.00 13.83 0.92
CA TYR A 484 6.23 13.52 2.34
C TYR A 484 5.87 12.07 2.67
N SER A 485 4.84 11.51 2.03
CA SER A 485 4.49 10.08 2.14
C SER A 485 5.63 9.18 1.64
N ARG A 486 6.30 9.58 0.53
CA ARG A 486 7.51 8.91 0.04
C ARG A 486 8.64 8.96 1.08
N LEU A 487 8.90 10.13 1.68
CA LEU A 487 9.93 10.30 2.71
C LEU A 487 9.65 9.41 3.94
N LEU A 488 8.39 9.39 4.39
CA LEU A 488 7.93 8.53 5.47
C LEU A 488 8.16 7.04 5.13
N TYR A 489 7.79 6.61 3.93
CA TYR A 489 8.03 5.24 3.46
C TYR A 489 9.51 4.87 3.48
N ILE A 490 10.40 5.77 3.03
CA ILE A 490 11.85 5.55 3.05
C ILE A 490 12.37 5.38 4.48
N LEU A 491 11.88 6.21 5.42
CA LEU A 491 12.26 6.12 6.84
C LEU A 491 11.74 4.84 7.49
N LEU A 492 10.49 4.46 7.24
CA LEU A 492 9.86 3.27 7.81
C LEU A 492 10.47 1.96 7.28
N THR A 493 10.87 1.94 6.02
CA THR A 493 11.48 0.74 5.36
C THR A 493 12.97 0.59 5.62
N ARG A 494 13.61 1.54 6.30
CA ARG A 494 15.02 1.45 6.67
C ARG A 494 15.22 0.33 7.71
N LYS A 495 16.04 -0.68 7.38
CA LYS A 495 16.56 -1.65 8.35
C LYS A 495 17.52 -0.91 9.28
N THR A 496 17.36 -1.12 10.58
CA THR A 496 18.12 -0.44 11.65
C THR A 496 19.63 -0.74 11.65
N GLY A 497 20.11 -1.66 10.80
CA GLY A 497 21.53 -2.04 10.68
C GLY A 497 22.29 -1.38 9.52
N ASP A 498 21.63 -0.86 8.49
CA ASP A 498 22.32 -0.31 7.31
C ASP A 498 22.55 1.20 7.50
N ALA A 499 23.49 1.46 8.42
CA ALA A 499 24.25 2.66 8.77
C ALA A 499 23.50 4.00 8.95
N LEU A 500 23.23 4.33 10.21
CA LEU A 500 24.00 5.33 10.96
C LEU A 500 23.78 5.08 12.46
N ILE A 501 24.38 4.01 12.99
CA ILE A 501 24.79 3.77 14.39
C ILE A 501 25.64 2.50 14.36
N LEU A 502 26.96 2.67 14.50
CA LEU A 502 27.87 1.61 14.95
C LEU A 502 27.74 1.58 16.47
N LEU A 503 27.31 0.43 17.01
CA LEU A 503 27.81 -0.14 18.26
C LEU A 503 27.17 -1.53 18.44
N PRO A 504 27.97 -2.60 18.61
CA PRO A 504 27.47 -3.88 19.11
C PRO A 504 27.17 -3.72 20.60
N ALA A 505 25.90 -3.80 21.00
CA ALA A 505 25.55 -3.91 22.41
C ALA A 505 25.95 -5.30 22.94
N PRO A 506 26.45 -5.41 24.19
CA PRO A 506 26.84 -6.67 24.79
C PRO A 506 25.67 -7.65 24.88
N ALA A 507 25.99 -8.94 24.79
CA ALA A 507 25.02 -10.02 24.83
C ALA A 507 24.36 -10.12 26.21
N SER A 508 23.25 -9.40 26.41
CA SER A 508 22.25 -9.80 27.39
C SER A 508 21.52 -11.04 26.85
N THR A 509 21.02 -11.89 27.75
CA THR A 509 20.27 -13.11 27.45
C THR A 509 18.97 -12.77 26.70
N LYS A 510 19.06 -12.67 25.37
CA LYS A 510 17.93 -12.27 24.51
C LYS A 510 16.86 -13.34 24.49
N THR A 511 15.71 -13.03 25.09
CA THR A 511 14.50 -13.84 24.93
C THR A 511 13.94 -13.59 23.53
N CYS A 512 14.02 -14.61 22.68
CA CYS A 512 13.45 -14.61 21.33
C CYS A 512 12.14 -15.39 21.33
N TYR A 513 11.17 -14.93 20.54
CA TYR A 513 9.93 -15.65 20.30
C TYR A 513 9.89 -16.24 18.89
N GLN A 514 9.31 -17.42 18.78
CA GLN A 514 9.00 -18.07 17.52
C GLN A 514 7.49 -18.29 17.40
N ILE A 515 6.97 -18.19 16.18
CA ILE A 515 5.57 -18.49 15.89
C ILE A 515 5.43 -20.01 15.72
N VAL A 516 4.51 -20.60 16.49
CA VAL A 516 4.18 -22.04 16.45
C VAL A 516 2.67 -22.20 16.25
N ALA A 517 2.23 -23.31 15.67
CA ALA A 517 0.80 -23.60 15.54
C ALA A 517 0.21 -24.02 16.90
N CYS A 518 -0.96 -23.48 17.26
CA CYS A 518 -1.61 -23.80 18.55
C CYS A 518 -2.16 -25.23 18.64
N SER A 519 -2.31 -25.91 17.51
CA SER A 519 -2.89 -27.26 17.43
C SER A 519 -2.28 -28.01 16.26
N GLU A 520 -2.39 -29.34 16.31
CA GLU A 520 -2.07 -30.19 15.17
C GLU A 520 -2.84 -29.73 13.92
N LEU A 521 -2.13 -29.61 12.81
CA LEU A 521 -2.69 -29.17 11.54
C LEU A 521 -3.42 -30.34 10.89
N PRO A 522 -4.58 -30.11 10.25
CA PRO A 522 -5.36 -31.18 9.64
C PRO A 522 -4.60 -31.82 8.48
N ALA A 523 -4.66 -33.14 8.39
CA ALA A 523 -4.29 -33.89 7.20
C ALA A 523 -5.56 -34.16 6.37
N PHE A 524 -5.43 -34.21 5.05
CA PHE A 524 -6.58 -34.51 4.19
C PHE A 524 -6.18 -35.41 3.02
N ASP A 525 -7.12 -36.20 2.51
CA ASP A 525 -6.93 -36.96 1.28
C ASP A 525 -7.17 -36.04 0.07
N PRO A 526 -6.16 -35.78 -0.78
CA PRO A 526 -6.33 -34.94 -1.96
C PRO A 526 -7.05 -35.63 -3.13
N VAL A 527 -7.32 -36.93 -3.07
CA VAL A 527 -7.88 -37.73 -4.18
C VAL A 527 -9.42 -37.67 -4.23
N THR A 528 -10.07 -37.50 -3.08
CA THR A 528 -11.54 -37.53 -2.96
C THR A 528 -12.17 -36.24 -3.49
N THR A 529 -12.70 -36.32 -4.71
CA THR A 529 -13.42 -35.23 -5.39
C THR A 529 -14.93 -35.42 -5.33
N LEU A 530 -15.71 -34.36 -5.52
CA LEU A 530 -17.17 -34.44 -5.49
C LEU A 530 -17.69 -35.43 -6.54
N LYS A 531 -17.09 -35.45 -7.74
CA LYS A 531 -17.47 -36.42 -8.79
C LYS A 531 -17.18 -37.87 -8.42
N THR A 532 -16.13 -38.14 -7.63
CA THR A 532 -15.83 -39.51 -7.18
C THR A 532 -16.76 -39.97 -6.06
N LEU A 533 -17.43 -39.03 -5.38
CA LEU A 533 -18.42 -39.33 -4.36
C LEU A 533 -19.81 -39.54 -4.97
N VAL A 534 -20.15 -38.78 -6.01
CA VAL A 534 -21.47 -38.83 -6.67
C VAL A 534 -21.53 -39.88 -7.80
N LEU A 535 -20.45 -40.08 -8.56
CA LEU A 535 -20.43 -40.97 -9.71
C LEU A 535 -19.63 -42.25 -9.42
N SER A 536 -20.07 -43.37 -10.00
CA SER A 536 -19.29 -44.61 -10.00
C SER A 536 -17.94 -44.43 -10.71
N SER A 537 -16.98 -45.32 -10.46
CA SER A 537 -15.65 -45.27 -11.08
C SER A 537 -15.70 -45.24 -12.62
N GLN A 538 -16.63 -45.97 -13.23
CA GLN A 538 -16.92 -45.92 -14.66
C GLN A 538 -17.53 -44.57 -15.08
N GLY A 539 -18.46 -44.04 -14.28
CA GLY A 539 -19.05 -42.71 -14.48
C GLY A 539 -18.00 -41.60 -14.48
N VAL A 540 -17.05 -41.64 -13.55
CA VAL A 540 -15.93 -40.68 -13.49
C VAL A 540 -15.04 -40.77 -14.73
N LYS A 541 -14.75 -41.98 -15.25
CA LYS A 541 -14.01 -42.15 -16.50
C LYS A 541 -14.75 -41.54 -17.69
N ARG A 542 -16.05 -41.82 -17.82
CA ARG A 542 -16.91 -41.25 -18.88
C ARG A 542 -16.98 -39.71 -18.78
N PHE A 543 -17.20 -39.18 -17.58
CA PHE A 543 -17.24 -37.75 -17.33
C PHE A 543 -15.90 -37.07 -17.68
N ASN A 544 -14.77 -37.63 -17.25
CA ASN A 544 -13.45 -37.08 -17.58
C ASN A 544 -13.17 -37.13 -19.10
N GLY A 545 -13.60 -38.20 -19.78
CA GLY A 545 -13.50 -38.30 -21.23
C GLY A 545 -14.32 -37.23 -21.95
N LEU A 546 -15.57 -37.02 -21.51
CA LEU A 546 -16.44 -35.97 -22.03
C LEU A 546 -15.87 -34.57 -21.76
N ALA A 547 -15.43 -34.32 -20.53
CA ALA A 547 -14.82 -33.06 -20.12
C ALA A 547 -13.55 -32.74 -20.92
N PHE A 548 -12.71 -33.75 -21.19
CA PHE A 548 -11.50 -33.57 -22.00
C PHE A 548 -11.84 -33.24 -23.45
N LYS A 549 -12.80 -33.96 -24.05
CA LYS A 549 -13.27 -33.71 -25.42
C LYS A 549 -13.88 -32.32 -25.57
N SER A 550 -14.63 -31.86 -24.58
CA SER A 550 -15.33 -30.57 -24.59
C SER A 550 -14.50 -29.39 -24.05
N ARG A 551 -13.26 -29.61 -23.61
CA ARG A 551 -12.42 -28.57 -22.98
C ARG A 551 -12.20 -27.33 -23.86
N ARG A 552 -12.11 -27.50 -25.18
CA ARG A 552 -11.93 -26.39 -26.13
C ARG A 552 -13.14 -25.47 -26.22
N LEU A 553 -14.34 -25.96 -25.88
CA LEU A 553 -15.59 -25.20 -25.92
C LEU A 553 -15.86 -24.46 -24.59
N PHE A 554 -15.39 -25.00 -23.46
CA PHE A 554 -15.69 -24.42 -22.14
C PHE A 554 -15.17 -23.00 -21.95
N MET A 555 -13.92 -22.72 -22.31
CA MET A 555 -13.34 -21.38 -22.11
C MET A 555 -14.03 -20.31 -22.99
N PRO A 556 -14.25 -20.53 -24.31
CA PRO A 556 -15.04 -19.62 -25.12
C PRO A 556 -16.48 -19.45 -24.63
N SER A 557 -17.16 -20.55 -24.27
CA SER A 557 -18.53 -20.51 -23.73
C SER A 557 -18.60 -19.68 -22.46
N PHE A 558 -17.64 -19.89 -21.55
CA PHE A 558 -17.55 -19.12 -20.32
C PHE A 558 -17.29 -17.64 -20.58
N SER A 559 -16.30 -17.30 -21.41
CA SER A 559 -15.99 -15.91 -21.76
C SER A 559 -17.17 -15.21 -22.41
N LEU A 560 -17.85 -15.86 -23.36
CA LEU A 560 -19.06 -15.35 -23.98
C LEU A 560 -20.18 -15.19 -22.95
N GLY A 561 -20.37 -16.16 -22.07
CA GLY A 561 -21.32 -16.10 -20.97
C GLY A 561 -21.07 -14.91 -20.03
N VAL A 562 -19.81 -14.59 -19.71
CA VAL A 562 -19.44 -13.41 -18.90
C VAL A 562 -19.78 -12.12 -19.64
N VAL A 563 -19.43 -12.00 -20.92
CA VAL A 563 -19.78 -10.81 -21.74
C VAL A 563 -21.29 -10.63 -21.82
N LEU A 564 -22.03 -11.71 -22.08
CA LEU A 564 -23.50 -11.68 -22.14
C LEU A 564 -24.14 -11.38 -20.79
N ARG A 565 -23.50 -11.76 -19.67
CA ARG A 565 -23.96 -11.42 -18.33
C ARG A 565 -23.96 -9.90 -18.14
N PHE A 566 -22.88 -9.22 -18.54
CA PHE A 566 -22.82 -7.76 -18.53
C PHE A 566 -23.89 -7.14 -19.43
N ALA A 567 -24.00 -7.64 -20.66
CA ALA A 567 -25.00 -7.16 -21.61
C ALA A 567 -26.43 -7.33 -21.08
N ALA A 568 -26.75 -8.43 -20.41
CA ALA A 568 -28.09 -8.71 -19.87
C ALA A 568 -28.53 -7.71 -18.79
N PHE A 569 -27.58 -7.17 -18.02
CA PHE A 569 -27.86 -6.16 -17.00
C PHE A 569 -27.80 -4.72 -17.53
N ALA A 570 -26.96 -4.45 -18.55
CA ALA A 570 -26.82 -3.13 -19.15
C ALA A 570 -27.84 -2.83 -20.25
N ALA A 571 -28.41 -3.85 -20.89
CA ALA A 571 -29.39 -3.70 -21.96
C ALA A 571 -30.79 -3.34 -21.42
N PRO A 572 -31.66 -2.74 -22.25
CA PRO A 572 -33.06 -2.53 -21.91
C PRO A 572 -33.75 -3.81 -21.45
N ALA A 573 -34.72 -3.69 -20.54
CA ALA A 573 -35.40 -4.82 -19.90
C ALA A 573 -35.86 -5.93 -20.88
N PRO A 574 -36.50 -5.67 -22.04
CA PRO A 574 -36.92 -6.75 -22.94
C PRO A 574 -35.74 -7.54 -23.52
N VAL A 575 -34.64 -6.87 -23.87
CA VAL A 575 -33.43 -7.52 -24.39
C VAL A 575 -32.72 -8.28 -23.27
N GLY A 576 -32.61 -7.68 -22.08
CA GLY A 576 -32.01 -8.29 -20.91
C GLY A 576 -32.70 -9.59 -20.49
N ARG A 577 -34.03 -9.65 -20.56
CA ARG A 577 -34.84 -10.86 -20.27
C ARG A 577 -34.52 -12.03 -21.20
N VAL A 578 -34.16 -11.77 -22.46
CA VAL A 578 -33.78 -12.80 -23.43
C VAL A 578 -32.32 -13.20 -23.29
N LEU A 579 -31.42 -12.22 -23.08
CA LEU A 579 -29.99 -12.50 -22.93
C LEU A 579 -29.64 -13.24 -21.63
N ALA A 580 -30.39 -13.01 -20.55
CA ALA A 580 -30.15 -13.63 -19.26
C ALA A 580 -30.19 -15.18 -19.28
N PRO A 581 -31.24 -15.86 -19.78
CA PRO A 581 -31.27 -17.32 -19.85
C PRO A 581 -30.19 -17.88 -20.79
N VAL A 582 -29.88 -17.19 -21.90
CA VAL A 582 -28.79 -17.60 -22.81
C VAL A 582 -27.43 -17.53 -22.09
N SER A 583 -27.16 -16.43 -21.39
CA SER A 583 -25.96 -16.29 -20.56
C SER A 583 -25.90 -17.36 -19.46
N ALA A 584 -27.03 -17.61 -18.78
CA ALA A 584 -27.15 -18.62 -17.73
C ALA A 584 -26.79 -20.03 -18.26
N LEU A 585 -27.32 -20.43 -19.43
CA LEU A 585 -27.02 -21.71 -20.08
C LEU A 585 -25.54 -21.86 -20.45
N LEU A 586 -24.91 -20.79 -20.95
CA LEU A 586 -23.48 -20.82 -21.31
C LEU A 586 -22.54 -21.00 -20.10
N HIS A 587 -23.01 -20.69 -18.90
CA HIS A 587 -22.28 -20.88 -17.65
C HIS A 587 -22.42 -22.29 -17.05
N VAL A 588 -23.50 -23.02 -17.35
CA VAL A 588 -23.78 -24.35 -16.79
C VAL A 588 -22.62 -25.34 -16.99
N PRO A 589 -22.04 -25.51 -18.19
CA PRO A 589 -20.94 -26.47 -18.37
C PRO A 589 -19.74 -26.17 -17.47
N THR A 590 -19.44 -24.88 -17.30
CA THR A 590 -18.33 -24.41 -16.48
C THR A 590 -18.59 -24.67 -15.00
N ILE A 591 -19.82 -24.40 -14.52
CA ILE A 591 -20.24 -24.71 -13.15
C ILE A 591 -20.13 -26.21 -12.87
N VAL A 592 -20.65 -27.06 -13.75
CA VAL A 592 -20.57 -28.52 -13.59
C VAL A 592 -19.11 -28.99 -13.55
N MET A 593 -18.26 -28.45 -14.42
CA MET A 593 -16.83 -28.76 -14.45
C MET A 593 -16.13 -28.34 -13.16
N PHE A 594 -16.41 -27.14 -12.66
CA PHE A 594 -15.87 -26.70 -11.39
C PHE A 594 -16.41 -27.56 -10.23
N LEU A 595 -17.71 -27.68 -10.03
CA LEU A 595 -18.28 -28.51 -8.95
C LEU A 595 -17.69 -29.92 -8.93
N SER A 596 -17.51 -30.54 -10.11
CA SER A 596 -16.90 -31.87 -10.23
C SER A 596 -15.45 -31.97 -9.72
N GLY A 597 -14.71 -30.87 -9.75
CA GLY A 597 -13.32 -30.78 -9.33
C GLY A 597 -13.11 -30.39 -7.87
N ILE A 598 -14.18 -30.05 -7.13
CA ILE A 598 -14.10 -29.74 -5.69
C ILE A 598 -13.60 -30.97 -4.94
N ARG A 599 -12.53 -30.80 -4.17
CA ARG A 599 -11.98 -31.81 -3.26
C ARG A 599 -12.75 -31.78 -1.94
N THR A 600 -13.43 -32.87 -1.63
CA THR A 600 -14.44 -32.92 -0.56
C THR A 600 -13.83 -32.77 0.84
N GLU A 601 -12.70 -33.42 1.13
CA GLU A 601 -12.04 -33.29 2.44
C GLU A 601 -11.48 -31.88 2.68
N LEU A 602 -10.88 -31.27 1.65
CA LEU A 602 -10.43 -29.88 1.75
C LEU A 602 -11.61 -28.91 1.85
N ALA A 603 -12.71 -29.16 1.12
CA ALA A 603 -13.93 -28.38 1.25
C ALA A 603 -14.50 -28.47 2.68
N LYS A 604 -14.52 -29.66 3.32
CA LYS A 604 -14.95 -29.79 4.73
C LYS A 604 -14.12 -28.92 5.67
N ILE A 605 -12.81 -28.81 5.45
CA ILE A 605 -11.92 -27.92 6.23
C ILE A 605 -12.30 -26.46 5.99
N LEU A 606 -12.52 -26.05 4.74
CA LEU A 606 -12.91 -24.68 4.38
C LEU A 606 -14.29 -24.29 4.90
N LEU A 607 -15.27 -25.20 4.83
CA LEU A 607 -16.63 -25.03 5.36
C LEU A 607 -16.66 -24.84 6.88
N ARG A 608 -15.62 -25.26 7.62
CA ARG A 608 -15.50 -24.99 9.06
C ARG A 608 -14.96 -23.59 9.37
N THR A 609 -14.49 -22.85 8.37
CA THR A 609 -13.95 -21.51 8.58
C THR A 609 -15.07 -20.46 8.63
N SER A 610 -14.95 -19.52 9.55
CA SER A 610 -15.86 -18.36 9.65
C SER A 610 -15.94 -17.53 8.37
N ASP A 611 -14.83 -17.47 7.64
CA ASP A 611 -14.65 -16.61 6.47
C ASP A 611 -15.54 -17.08 5.31
N TYR A 612 -15.69 -18.39 5.17
CA TYR A 612 -16.60 -19.00 4.21
C TYR A 612 -18.06 -18.63 4.51
N TRP A 613 -18.51 -18.78 5.75
CA TRP A 613 -19.90 -18.51 6.13
C TRP A 613 -20.29 -17.04 5.98
N ILE A 614 -19.41 -16.11 6.37
CA ILE A 614 -19.66 -14.67 6.18
C ILE A 614 -19.86 -14.35 4.70
N LEU A 615 -19.02 -14.90 3.83
CA LEU A 615 -19.12 -14.70 2.38
C LEU A 615 -20.34 -15.37 1.77
N LEU A 616 -20.70 -16.56 2.26
CA LEU A 616 -21.90 -17.27 1.83
C LEU A 616 -23.17 -16.49 2.20
N VAL A 617 -23.26 -16.00 3.44
CA VAL A 617 -24.40 -15.17 3.90
C VAL A 617 -24.52 -13.90 3.08
N ALA A 618 -23.40 -13.20 2.83
CA ALA A 618 -23.39 -12.03 1.95
C ALA A 618 -23.88 -12.37 0.54
N ASN A 619 -23.40 -13.47 -0.04
CA ASN A 619 -23.80 -13.93 -1.37
C ASN A 619 -25.29 -14.33 -1.44
N VAL A 620 -25.81 -14.99 -0.40
CA VAL A 620 -27.25 -15.34 -0.30
C VAL A 620 -28.10 -14.08 -0.15
N LEU A 621 -27.68 -13.12 0.68
CA LEU A 621 -28.37 -11.84 0.81
C LEU A 621 -28.40 -11.09 -0.52
N TRP A 622 -27.30 -11.08 -1.26
CA TRP A 622 -27.23 -10.51 -2.61
C TRP A 622 -28.22 -11.19 -3.57
N LEU A 623 -28.25 -12.53 -3.59
CA LEU A 623 -29.18 -13.31 -4.40
C LEU A 623 -30.64 -12.94 -4.09
N VAL A 624 -31.03 -12.96 -2.81
CA VAL A 624 -32.41 -12.72 -2.39
C VAL A 624 -32.85 -11.31 -2.75
N VAL A 625 -32.05 -10.29 -2.39
CA VAL A 625 -32.41 -8.90 -2.62
C VAL A 625 -32.42 -8.57 -4.12
N LEU A 626 -31.42 -9.02 -4.89
CA LEU A 626 -31.37 -8.71 -6.32
C LEU A 626 -32.51 -9.41 -7.07
N SER A 627 -32.87 -10.63 -6.65
CA SER A 627 -34.00 -11.35 -7.24
C SER A 627 -35.33 -10.67 -6.96
N ALA A 628 -35.51 -10.20 -5.71
CA ALA A 628 -36.71 -9.46 -5.30
C ALA A 628 -36.87 -8.12 -6.06
N VAL A 629 -35.74 -7.48 -6.41
CA VAL A 629 -35.70 -6.21 -7.14
C VAL A 629 -35.96 -6.37 -8.65
N LEU A 630 -35.50 -7.47 -9.27
CA LEU A 630 -35.64 -7.72 -10.72
C LEU A 630 -37.01 -8.26 -11.14
N ARG A 631 -37.59 -9.20 -10.37
CA ARG A 631 -38.89 -9.86 -10.64
C ARG A 631 -39.13 -10.33 -12.09
N ASP A 632 -38.09 -10.66 -12.84
CA ASP A 632 -38.19 -11.14 -14.22
C ASP A 632 -37.20 -12.27 -14.55
N LEU A 633 -37.10 -12.67 -15.82
CA LEU A 633 -36.23 -13.77 -16.28
C LEU A 633 -34.74 -13.55 -15.96
N ARG A 634 -34.29 -12.31 -15.67
CA ARG A 634 -32.90 -12.04 -15.26
C ARG A 634 -32.55 -12.70 -13.92
N VAL A 635 -33.54 -13.06 -13.10
CA VAL A 635 -33.35 -13.82 -11.85
C VAL A 635 -32.62 -15.15 -12.09
N LEU A 636 -32.86 -15.82 -13.23
CA LEU A 636 -32.14 -17.07 -13.58
C LEU A 636 -30.63 -16.85 -13.65
N LEU A 637 -30.20 -15.72 -14.21
CA LEU A 637 -28.80 -15.35 -14.29
C LEU A 637 -28.23 -15.01 -12.90
N VAL A 638 -29.02 -14.37 -12.03
CA VAL A 638 -28.62 -14.09 -10.63
C VAL A 638 -28.36 -15.40 -9.86
N VAL A 639 -29.22 -16.42 -10.02
CA VAL A 639 -29.01 -17.74 -9.40
C VAL A 639 -27.72 -18.39 -9.91
N VAL A 640 -27.46 -18.33 -11.22
CA VAL A 640 -26.21 -18.83 -11.80
C VAL A 640 -25.00 -18.08 -11.25
N CYS A 641 -25.06 -16.75 -11.15
CA CYS A 641 -24.01 -15.94 -10.53
C CYS A 641 -23.78 -16.30 -9.06
N TRP A 642 -24.85 -16.55 -8.29
CA TRP A 642 -24.75 -16.99 -6.91
C TRP A 642 -24.00 -18.33 -6.78
N VAL A 643 -24.30 -19.31 -7.64
CA VAL A 643 -23.55 -20.58 -7.68
C VAL A 643 -22.08 -20.33 -8.03
N GLN A 644 -21.81 -19.47 -9.01
CA GLN A 644 -20.44 -19.14 -9.43
C GLN A 644 -19.64 -18.42 -8.36
N PHE A 645 -20.24 -17.48 -7.63
CA PHE A 645 -19.58 -16.85 -6.49
C PHE A 645 -19.30 -17.87 -5.40
N THR A 646 -20.25 -18.76 -5.10
CA THR A 646 -20.07 -19.84 -4.11
C THR A 646 -18.94 -20.80 -4.53
N ASP A 647 -18.85 -21.14 -5.81
CA ASP A 647 -17.78 -21.94 -6.37
C ASP A 647 -16.41 -21.22 -6.31
N ALA A 648 -16.39 -19.91 -6.59
CA ALA A 648 -15.21 -19.08 -6.41
C ALA A 648 -14.74 -18.99 -4.94
N LEU A 649 -15.65 -19.15 -3.97
CA LEU A 649 -15.28 -19.31 -2.56
C LEU A 649 -14.61 -20.66 -2.28
N LEU A 650 -14.84 -21.69 -3.08
CA LEU A 650 -14.20 -23.01 -2.94
C LEU A 650 -13.02 -23.22 -3.89
N GLN A 651 -12.56 -22.14 -4.54
CA GLN A 651 -11.53 -22.18 -5.58
C GLN A 651 -10.18 -22.77 -5.13
N GLU A 652 -9.91 -22.79 -3.82
CA GLU A 652 -8.69 -23.36 -3.26
C GLU A 652 -8.63 -24.89 -3.42
N THR A 653 -9.79 -25.52 -3.59
CA THR A 653 -9.86 -26.96 -3.83
C THR A 653 -9.29 -27.36 -5.20
N TYR A 654 -9.10 -26.42 -6.14
CA TYR A 654 -8.48 -26.66 -7.44
C TYR A 654 -6.96 -26.45 -7.42
N MET A 655 -6.20 -27.54 -7.36
CA MET A 655 -4.72 -27.50 -7.30
C MET A 655 -4.02 -27.26 -8.65
N HIS A 656 -4.73 -27.34 -9.79
CA HIS A 656 -4.09 -27.55 -11.10
C HIS A 656 -3.99 -26.33 -12.03
N SER A 657 -4.63 -25.19 -11.72
CA SER A 657 -4.52 -23.96 -12.54
C SER A 657 -4.67 -22.69 -11.71
N SER A 658 -3.54 -22.13 -11.27
CA SER A 658 -3.50 -20.95 -10.40
C SER A 658 -3.86 -19.65 -11.15
N ARG A 659 -3.42 -19.52 -12.40
CA ARG A 659 -3.56 -18.29 -13.22
C ARG A 659 -4.99 -18.01 -13.68
N ASN A 660 -5.66 -19.00 -14.30
CA ASN A 660 -6.97 -18.78 -14.93
C ASN A 660 -8.05 -18.46 -13.90
N VAL A 661 -7.97 -19.09 -12.74
CA VAL A 661 -8.91 -18.85 -11.64
C VAL A 661 -8.65 -17.48 -10.97
N GLY A 662 -7.41 -16.98 -10.97
CA GLY A 662 -7.14 -15.60 -10.55
C GLY A 662 -7.76 -14.56 -11.50
N LEU A 663 -7.67 -14.79 -12.82
CA LEU A 663 -8.34 -13.95 -13.82
C LEU A 663 -9.86 -14.02 -13.71
N LEU A 664 -10.41 -15.21 -13.44
CA LEU A 664 -11.83 -15.41 -13.19
C LEU A 664 -12.31 -14.58 -12.00
N ALA A 665 -11.63 -14.70 -10.84
CA ALA A 665 -11.99 -13.94 -9.65
C ALA A 665 -11.87 -12.41 -9.86
N LEU A 666 -10.92 -11.95 -10.68
CA LEU A 666 -10.83 -10.55 -11.09
C LEU A 666 -12.01 -10.12 -11.97
N GLY A 667 -12.40 -10.95 -12.94
CA GLY A 667 -13.56 -10.70 -13.81
C GLY A 667 -14.87 -10.63 -13.03
N GLU A 668 -15.04 -11.51 -12.05
CA GLU A 668 -16.19 -11.50 -11.14
C GLU A 668 -16.22 -10.26 -10.22
N ALA A 669 -15.05 -9.83 -9.71
CA ALA A 669 -14.95 -8.59 -8.95
C ALA A 669 -15.29 -7.36 -9.84
N LEU A 670 -14.81 -7.34 -11.08
CA LEU A 670 -15.14 -6.29 -12.06
C LEU A 670 -16.64 -6.28 -12.38
N PHE A 671 -17.26 -7.46 -12.46
CA PHE A 671 -18.71 -7.60 -12.64
C PHE A 671 -19.50 -6.96 -11.52
N LEU A 672 -19.17 -7.28 -10.27
CA LEU A 672 -19.83 -6.68 -9.12
C LEU A 672 -19.62 -5.17 -9.03
N VAL A 673 -18.43 -4.66 -9.39
CA VAL A 673 -18.18 -3.20 -9.44
C VAL A 673 -19.08 -2.54 -10.48
N LEU A 674 -19.14 -3.08 -11.70
CA LEU A 674 -19.97 -2.51 -12.76
C LEU A 674 -21.47 -2.62 -12.43
N LEU A 675 -21.91 -3.71 -11.81
CA LEU A 675 -23.28 -3.85 -11.33
C LEU A 675 -23.60 -2.84 -10.22
N MET A 676 -22.69 -2.65 -9.26
CA MET A 676 -22.82 -1.66 -8.20
C MET A 676 -22.94 -0.25 -8.79
N THR A 677 -22.10 0.11 -9.77
CA THR A 677 -22.19 1.40 -10.44
C THR A 677 -23.50 1.53 -11.22
N SER A 678 -23.95 0.47 -11.90
CA SER A 678 -25.20 0.47 -12.67
C SER A 678 -26.43 0.63 -11.78
N LEU A 679 -26.46 -0.05 -10.63
CA LEU A 679 -27.48 0.11 -9.60
C LEU A 679 -27.46 1.53 -9.02
N SER A 680 -26.27 2.05 -8.72
CA SER A 680 -26.10 3.40 -8.15
C SER A 680 -26.62 4.48 -9.11
N MET A 681 -26.31 4.36 -10.41
CA MET A 681 -26.75 5.26 -11.48
C MET A 681 -28.20 5.04 -11.95
N GLY A 682 -28.91 4.04 -11.41
CA GLY A 682 -30.24 3.66 -11.88
C GLY A 682 -30.28 3.25 -13.36
N LEU A 683 -29.17 2.73 -13.89
CA LEU A 683 -29.09 2.28 -15.29
C LEU A 683 -29.75 0.92 -15.53
N LEU A 684 -30.05 0.19 -14.46
CA LEU A 684 -30.74 -1.09 -14.55
C LEU A 684 -32.22 -0.85 -14.87
N ASP A 685 -32.62 -1.19 -16.09
CA ASP A 685 -34.00 -1.02 -16.55
C ASP A 685 -34.94 -2.07 -15.95
N GLY A 686 -36.20 -1.69 -15.69
CA GLY A 686 -37.25 -2.58 -15.20
C GLY A 686 -36.99 -3.16 -13.80
N VAL A 687 -36.30 -2.46 -12.91
CA VAL A 687 -36.15 -2.89 -11.51
C VAL A 687 -37.00 -2.04 -10.56
N GLN A 688 -37.51 -2.70 -9.53
CA GLN A 688 -38.33 -2.06 -8.51
C GLN A 688 -37.54 -2.04 -7.20
N HIS A 689 -37.18 -0.85 -6.74
CA HIS A 689 -36.56 -0.66 -5.45
C HIS A 689 -37.64 -0.57 -4.37
N TYR A 690 -37.49 -1.39 -3.32
CA TYR A 690 -38.35 -1.35 -2.14
C TYR A 690 -37.59 -0.69 -0.98
N ASP A 691 -38.32 0.04 -0.17
CA ASP A 691 -37.87 0.47 1.14
C ASP A 691 -38.05 -0.71 2.10
N LEU A 692 -36.93 -1.24 2.61
CA LEU A 692 -36.92 -2.38 3.52
C LEU A 692 -37.26 -1.96 4.95
N ILE A 693 -36.76 -0.79 5.34
CA ILE A 693 -36.97 -0.20 6.67
C ILE A 693 -37.27 1.28 6.45
N ALA A 694 -38.48 1.70 6.81
CA ALA A 694 -38.85 3.11 6.90
C ALA A 694 -38.96 3.48 8.38
N THR A 695 -37.96 4.19 8.89
CA THR A 695 -38.02 4.83 10.22
C THR A 695 -38.47 6.29 10.06
N ARG A 696 -38.75 6.99 11.17
CA ARG A 696 -39.31 8.37 11.13
C ARG A 696 -38.55 9.33 10.22
N ASN A 697 -37.23 9.15 10.07
CA ASN A 697 -36.37 10.07 9.31
C ASN A 697 -35.49 9.37 8.26
N HIS A 698 -35.58 8.04 8.09
CA HIS A 698 -34.63 7.29 7.26
C HIS A 698 -35.31 6.15 6.52
N THR A 699 -34.92 5.93 5.27
CA THR A 699 -35.35 4.80 4.45
C THR A 699 -34.14 3.98 4.04
N LEU A 700 -34.06 2.73 4.49
CA LEU A 700 -33.08 1.77 3.97
C LEU A 700 -33.66 1.07 2.75
N SER A 701 -33.16 1.39 1.57
CA SER A 701 -33.66 0.78 0.34
C SER A 701 -32.94 -0.54 0.00
N THR A 702 -33.61 -1.39 -0.77
CA THR A 702 -32.99 -2.57 -1.41
C THR A 702 -31.78 -2.22 -2.26
N LYS A 703 -31.75 -1.03 -2.88
CA LYS A 703 -30.58 -0.51 -3.63
C LYS A 703 -29.37 -0.40 -2.72
N ASP A 704 -29.54 0.20 -1.54
CA ASP A 704 -28.45 0.42 -0.58
C ASP A 704 -27.87 -0.90 -0.08
N VAL A 705 -28.74 -1.87 0.22
CA VAL A 705 -28.31 -3.22 0.62
C VAL A 705 -27.48 -3.88 -0.49
N LEU A 706 -27.94 -3.80 -1.75
CA LEU A 706 -27.24 -4.42 -2.88
C LEU A 706 -25.87 -3.81 -3.15
N VAL A 707 -25.78 -2.48 -3.16
CA VAL A 707 -24.52 -1.75 -3.34
C VAL A 707 -23.52 -2.13 -2.25
N ASN A 708 -23.98 -2.15 -1.00
CA ASN A 708 -23.15 -2.47 0.15
C ASN A 708 -22.65 -3.92 0.16
N VAL A 709 -23.54 -4.89 -0.07
CA VAL A 709 -23.19 -6.32 -0.11
C VAL A 709 -22.23 -6.60 -1.26
N SER A 710 -22.48 -5.99 -2.43
CA SER A 710 -21.60 -6.10 -3.60
C SER A 710 -20.21 -5.53 -3.30
N GLY A 711 -20.10 -4.37 -2.65
CA GLY A 711 -18.83 -3.78 -2.24
C GLY A 711 -18.01 -4.67 -1.29
N THR A 712 -18.69 -5.31 -0.32
CA THR A 712 -18.06 -6.27 0.60
C THR A 712 -17.55 -7.51 -0.16
N MET A 713 -18.35 -8.06 -1.06
CA MET A 713 -17.96 -9.19 -1.91
C MET A 713 -16.76 -8.84 -2.79
N VAL A 714 -16.77 -7.69 -3.48
CA VAL A 714 -15.64 -7.20 -4.31
C VAL A 714 -14.34 -7.14 -3.51
N THR A 715 -14.39 -6.57 -2.31
CA THR A 715 -13.19 -6.39 -1.47
C THR A 715 -12.58 -7.73 -1.07
N LEU A 716 -13.41 -8.71 -0.71
CA LEU A 716 -12.96 -10.04 -0.31
C LEU A 716 -12.55 -10.93 -1.50
N MET A 717 -13.17 -10.74 -2.67
CA MET A 717 -12.73 -11.39 -3.91
C MET A 717 -11.37 -10.84 -4.35
N LEU A 718 -11.18 -9.51 -4.32
CA LEU A 718 -9.91 -8.87 -4.67
C LEU A 718 -8.77 -9.32 -3.74
N ARG A 719 -9.04 -9.49 -2.44
CA ARG A 719 -8.10 -10.12 -1.48
C ARG A 719 -7.65 -11.50 -1.96
N THR A 720 -8.62 -12.33 -2.34
CA THR A 720 -8.36 -13.73 -2.73
C THR A 720 -7.56 -13.76 -4.03
N THR A 721 -7.92 -12.93 -5.00
CA THR A 721 -7.18 -12.73 -6.25
C THR A 721 -5.75 -12.27 -5.99
N TYR A 722 -5.56 -11.24 -5.16
CA TYR A 722 -4.23 -10.71 -4.82
C TYR A 722 -3.34 -11.79 -4.19
N ARG A 723 -3.84 -12.54 -3.22
CA ARG A 723 -3.08 -13.62 -2.57
C ARG A 723 -2.69 -14.71 -3.55
N ARG A 724 -3.59 -15.04 -4.48
CA ARG A 724 -3.34 -16.05 -5.51
C ARG A 724 -2.29 -15.57 -6.52
N LEU A 725 -2.36 -14.31 -6.93
CA LEU A 725 -1.32 -13.70 -7.77
C LEU A 725 0.04 -13.69 -7.07
N GLN A 726 0.08 -13.37 -5.77
CA GLN A 726 1.30 -13.44 -4.97
C GLN A 726 1.85 -14.86 -4.87
N GLN A 727 0.99 -15.86 -4.73
CA GLN A 727 1.39 -17.27 -4.73
C GLN A 727 1.97 -17.71 -6.08
N VAL A 728 1.35 -17.33 -7.19
CA VAL A 728 1.87 -17.60 -8.54
C VAL A 728 3.25 -16.97 -8.72
N HIS A 729 3.44 -15.76 -8.21
CA HIS A 729 4.73 -15.09 -8.25
C HIS A 729 5.78 -15.87 -7.46
N HIS A 730 5.47 -16.29 -6.23
CA HIS A 730 6.40 -17.10 -5.43
C HIS A 730 6.68 -18.49 -6.01
N GLN A 731 5.69 -19.17 -6.60
CA GLN A 731 5.91 -20.45 -7.26
C GLN A 731 6.80 -20.33 -8.50
N LYS A 732 6.79 -19.17 -9.16
CA LYS A 732 7.70 -18.91 -10.29
C LYS A 732 9.15 -18.76 -9.84
N ASP A 733 9.35 -18.19 -8.65
CA ASP A 733 10.69 -17.95 -8.09
C ASP A 733 11.26 -19.22 -7.42
N ASP A 734 10.41 -20.04 -6.78
CA ASP A 734 10.79 -21.31 -6.14
C ASP A 734 10.01 -22.50 -6.74
N ALA A 735 10.55 -23.11 -7.79
CA ALA A 735 9.91 -24.21 -8.53
C ALA A 735 9.67 -25.49 -7.71
N GLY A 736 10.20 -25.58 -6.47
CA GLY A 736 9.95 -26.67 -5.51
C GLY A 736 9.16 -26.24 -4.26
N SER A 737 8.58 -25.04 -4.24
CA SER A 737 7.89 -24.52 -3.05
C SER A 737 6.56 -25.22 -2.80
N ALA A 738 6.31 -25.56 -1.54
CA ALA A 738 5.04 -26.10 -1.08
C ALA A 738 3.88 -25.15 -1.44
N MET A 739 2.72 -25.73 -1.75
CA MET A 739 1.53 -24.96 -2.07
C MET A 739 0.99 -24.30 -0.81
N ARG A 740 0.85 -22.98 -0.82
CA ARG A 740 0.22 -22.23 0.28
C ARG A 740 -1.29 -22.41 0.24
N SER A 741 -1.86 -22.66 1.41
CA SER A 741 -3.28 -22.51 1.64
C SER A 741 -3.65 -21.03 1.66
N LEU A 742 -4.72 -20.64 0.95
CA LEU A 742 -5.10 -19.25 0.71
C LEU A 742 -6.19 -18.75 1.67
N GLN A 743 -7.09 -19.64 2.07
CA GLN A 743 -8.25 -19.39 2.90
C GLN A 743 -8.09 -20.04 4.28
N PHE A 744 -7.58 -21.26 4.35
CA PHE A 744 -7.32 -21.90 5.64
C PHE A 744 -6.08 -21.30 6.31
N HIS A 745 -6.27 -20.77 7.51
CA HIS A 745 -5.20 -20.27 8.35
C HIS A 745 -5.30 -20.92 9.71
N CYS A 746 -4.17 -21.37 10.23
CA CYS A 746 -4.12 -21.95 11.56
C CYS A 746 -4.02 -20.88 12.64
N ARG A 747 -4.50 -21.22 13.84
CA ARG A 747 -4.24 -20.43 15.04
C ARG A 747 -2.77 -20.59 15.39
N ILE A 748 -2.12 -19.49 15.75
CA ILE A 748 -0.70 -19.45 16.06
C ILE A 748 -0.45 -18.84 17.44
N GLU A 749 0.61 -19.28 18.09
CA GLU A 749 1.07 -18.76 19.36
C GLU A 749 2.54 -18.36 19.31
N LEU A 750 2.92 -17.45 20.21
CA LEU A 750 4.32 -17.07 20.43
C LEU A 750 4.93 -17.95 21.51
N GLN A 751 5.86 -18.82 21.12
CA GLN A 751 6.64 -19.64 22.04
C GLN A 751 7.99 -18.97 22.30
N ALA A 752 8.38 -18.85 23.56
CA ALA A 752 9.71 -18.38 23.93
C ALA A 752 10.75 -19.47 23.57
N VAL A 753 11.85 -19.06 22.96
CA VAL A 753 12.97 -19.95 22.60
C VAL A 753 14.20 -19.47 23.36
N GLU A 754 14.74 -20.33 24.24
CA GLU A 754 15.98 -20.05 24.96
C GLU A 754 17.16 -20.01 23.99
N ALA A 755 17.95 -18.93 24.06
CA ALA A 755 19.11 -18.71 23.19
C ALA A 755 20.21 -19.78 23.37
N SER A 756 20.28 -20.43 24.54
CA SER A 756 21.32 -21.41 24.90
C SER A 756 21.13 -22.78 24.24
N ALA A 757 19.88 -23.20 23.96
CA ALA A 757 19.60 -24.45 23.25
C ALA A 757 19.92 -24.40 21.74
N MET A 758 20.38 -23.23 21.26
CA MET A 758 20.49 -22.91 19.84
C MET A 758 21.88 -23.22 19.28
N THR A 759 22.92 -23.24 20.10
CA THR A 759 24.30 -23.52 19.67
C THR A 759 24.53 -25.01 19.40
N THR A 760 23.77 -25.89 20.05
CA THR A 760 23.99 -27.35 19.99
C THR A 760 23.10 -28.07 18.96
N ARG A 761 22.03 -27.45 18.46
CA ARG A 761 21.07 -28.10 17.54
C ARG A 761 21.13 -27.64 16.09
N SER A 762 22.00 -26.67 15.76
CA SER A 762 22.19 -26.18 14.39
C SER A 762 23.10 -27.05 13.51
N SER A 763 23.68 -28.15 14.02
CA SER A 763 24.48 -29.08 13.20
C SER A 763 23.79 -30.42 12.90
N VAL A 764 22.63 -30.71 13.49
CA VAL A 764 21.91 -31.98 13.24
C VAL A 764 20.41 -31.73 13.12
N VAL A 765 20.00 -31.13 12.01
CA VAL A 765 18.72 -31.48 11.38
C VAL A 765 19.11 -32.31 10.15
N PRO A 766 18.78 -33.61 10.08
CA PRO A 766 19.14 -34.41 8.92
C PRO A 766 18.38 -33.86 7.72
N THR A 767 19.08 -33.09 6.91
CA THR A 767 18.64 -32.66 5.59
C THR A 767 18.79 -33.88 4.69
N VAL A 768 17.84 -34.81 4.78
CA VAL A 768 17.72 -35.98 3.87
C VAL A 768 17.41 -35.53 2.42
N GLY A 769 17.21 -34.22 2.18
CA GLY A 769 16.84 -33.67 0.88
C GLY A 769 17.98 -33.35 -0.10
N ALA A 770 19.25 -33.36 0.33
CA ALA A 770 20.36 -32.88 -0.53
C ALA A 770 21.23 -34.00 -1.15
N MET A 771 21.01 -35.27 -0.80
CA MET A 771 21.87 -36.39 -1.22
C MET A 771 21.28 -37.30 -2.30
N LEU A 772 20.12 -36.97 -2.90
CA LEU A 772 19.49 -37.76 -3.98
C LEU A 772 19.45 -36.99 -5.31
N ARG A 773 20.53 -36.29 -5.63
CA ARG A 773 20.74 -35.72 -6.96
C ARG A 773 22.18 -35.98 -7.42
N GLY A 774 22.53 -37.25 -7.51
CA GLY A 774 23.81 -37.72 -8.02
C GLY A 774 23.82 -39.24 -8.08
N THR A 775 23.90 -39.78 -9.29
CA THR A 775 24.07 -41.18 -9.68
C THR A 775 24.82 -42.07 -8.68
N SER A 776 24.21 -43.18 -8.24
CA SER A 776 24.78 -44.54 -8.07
C SER A 776 24.06 -45.33 -6.97
N LYS A 777 23.95 -46.65 -7.19
CA LYS A 777 23.36 -47.71 -6.35
C LYS A 777 23.36 -47.43 -4.84
N VAL A 778 22.16 -47.41 -4.25
CA VAL A 778 21.97 -47.66 -2.81
C VAL A 778 21.63 -49.12 -2.63
N GLU A 779 22.54 -49.85 -1.99
CA GLU A 779 22.35 -51.22 -1.55
C GLU A 779 21.40 -51.20 -0.32
N MET A 780 20.24 -51.85 -0.44
CA MET A 780 19.29 -52.01 0.66
C MET A 780 19.81 -53.07 1.62
N VAL A 781 20.33 -52.65 2.78
CA VAL A 781 20.49 -53.53 3.94
C VAL A 781 19.11 -53.86 4.48
N ALA A 782 18.74 -55.14 4.45
CA ALA A 782 17.47 -55.64 4.97
C ALA A 782 17.50 -55.64 6.51
N PRO A 783 16.43 -55.21 7.20
CA PRO A 783 16.24 -55.54 8.61
C PRO A 783 15.78 -57.00 8.69
N GLU A 784 16.69 -57.88 9.06
CA GLU A 784 16.35 -59.15 9.72
C GLU A 784 15.82 -58.82 11.13
N ASP A 785 14.90 -59.63 11.65
CA ASP A 785 14.24 -59.52 12.96
C ASP A 785 12.88 -58.77 13.08
N LEU A 786 12.09 -58.71 12.00
CA LEU A 786 10.65 -58.39 12.11
C LEU A 786 9.78 -59.62 11.82
N SER A 787 8.94 -59.97 12.79
CA SER A 787 8.08 -61.17 12.75
C SER A 787 7.16 -61.20 11.51
N PRO A 788 6.85 -62.39 10.97
CA PRO A 788 6.05 -62.53 9.74
C PRO A 788 4.62 -61.96 9.87
N ALA A 789 4.07 -61.89 11.09
CA ALA A 789 2.78 -61.27 11.37
C ALA A 789 2.82 -59.72 11.31
N ALA A 790 3.93 -59.10 11.73
CA ALA A 790 4.13 -57.66 11.58
C ALA A 790 4.37 -57.27 10.10
N ARG A 791 5.05 -58.13 9.32
CA ARG A 791 5.24 -57.92 7.86
C ARG A 791 3.95 -57.96 7.07
N THR A 792 2.99 -58.80 7.43
CA THR A 792 1.68 -58.86 6.74
C THR A 792 0.81 -57.65 7.07
N GLN A 793 0.78 -57.19 8.33
CA GLN A 793 0.08 -55.94 8.67
C GLN A 793 0.72 -54.67 8.09
N ILE A 794 2.06 -54.62 7.97
CA ILE A 794 2.77 -53.49 7.35
C ILE A 794 2.56 -53.48 5.83
N ASN A 795 2.49 -54.64 5.16
CA ASN A 795 2.22 -54.72 3.73
C ASN A 795 0.77 -54.45 3.33
N GLU A 796 -0.21 -54.60 4.23
CA GLU A 796 -1.59 -54.17 3.98
C GLU A 796 -1.80 -52.68 4.29
N ARG A 797 -1.18 -52.14 5.36
CA ARG A 797 -1.21 -50.69 5.64
C ARG A 797 -0.40 -49.86 4.63
N SER A 798 0.61 -50.43 3.96
CA SER A 798 1.41 -49.72 2.95
C SER A 798 0.68 -49.46 1.62
N LYS A 799 -0.50 -50.06 1.40
CA LYS A 799 -1.28 -49.87 0.16
C LYS A 799 -2.18 -48.63 0.18
N GLN A 800 -2.41 -47.99 1.33
CA GLN A 800 -3.19 -46.75 1.39
C GLN A 800 -2.27 -45.53 1.22
N PRO A 801 -2.58 -44.60 0.29
CA PRO A 801 -1.80 -43.39 0.14
C PRO A 801 -1.88 -42.56 1.43
N LEU A 802 -0.71 -42.22 1.99
CA LEU A 802 -0.59 -41.38 3.19
C LEU A 802 -1.40 -40.08 3.01
N PRO A 803 -2.12 -39.57 4.02
CA PRO A 803 -2.84 -38.31 3.89
C PRO A 803 -1.87 -37.15 3.69
N LEU A 804 -2.30 -36.12 2.94
CA LEU A 804 -1.48 -34.94 2.71
C LEU A 804 -1.48 -34.07 3.97
N GLN A 805 -0.34 -34.05 4.66
CA GLN A 805 -0.15 -33.29 5.89
C GLN A 805 0.05 -31.80 5.60
N MET A 806 -0.77 -30.97 6.23
CA MET A 806 -0.55 -29.52 6.26
C MET A 806 0.56 -29.16 7.26
N THR A 807 1.43 -28.23 6.89
CA THR A 807 2.51 -27.71 7.73
C THR A 807 2.41 -26.20 7.87
N LEU A 808 2.86 -25.65 9.00
CA LEU A 808 2.93 -24.21 9.18
C LEU A 808 4.01 -23.68 8.23
N ALA A 809 3.66 -22.75 7.34
CA ALA A 809 4.61 -22.06 6.49
C ALA A 809 5.67 -21.44 7.39
N THR A 810 6.94 -21.83 7.23
CA THR A 810 8.05 -21.39 8.08
C THR A 810 8.15 -19.87 8.00
N ALA A 811 7.57 -19.21 9.00
CA ALA A 811 7.74 -17.78 9.18
C ALA A 811 9.17 -17.57 9.66
N SER A 812 10.07 -17.19 8.75
CA SER A 812 11.50 -16.98 8.99
C SER A 812 11.85 -15.85 9.97
N GLY A 813 10.89 -15.35 10.76
CA GLY A 813 11.10 -14.30 11.74
C GLY A 813 11.16 -14.88 13.16
N ARG A 814 12.35 -14.85 13.78
CA ARG A 814 12.46 -14.84 15.24
C ARG A 814 12.20 -13.42 15.72
N PHE A 815 11.35 -13.26 16.72
CA PHE A 815 10.97 -11.96 17.25
C PHE A 815 11.76 -11.67 18.52
N ASP A 816 12.71 -10.77 18.40
CA ASP A 816 13.40 -10.23 19.57
C ASP A 816 12.42 -9.35 20.37
N SER A 817 12.26 -9.68 21.65
CA SER A 817 11.39 -8.99 22.59
C SER A 817 11.82 -7.54 22.85
N GLN A 818 13.10 -7.22 22.65
CA GLN A 818 13.65 -5.88 22.82
C GLN A 818 13.36 -4.95 21.63
N GLN A 819 12.96 -5.50 20.49
CA GLN A 819 12.65 -4.74 19.27
C GLN A 819 11.21 -4.18 19.28
N THR A 820 10.88 -3.41 20.31
CA THR A 820 9.63 -2.65 20.37
C THR A 820 9.71 -1.37 19.53
N VAL A 821 8.56 -0.73 19.27
CA VAL A 821 8.50 0.56 18.57
C VAL A 821 9.31 1.62 19.35
N TRP A 822 9.25 1.59 20.69
CA TRP A 822 10.06 2.41 21.57
C TRP A 822 10.81 1.55 22.62
N PRO A 823 12.09 1.21 22.37
CA PRO A 823 12.88 0.33 23.24
C PRO A 823 13.07 0.79 24.68
N ARG A 824 13.09 2.10 24.96
CA ARG A 824 13.19 2.63 26.34
C ARG A 824 11.94 2.39 27.17
N VAL A 825 10.75 2.55 26.60
CA VAL A 825 9.48 2.23 27.29
C VAL A 825 9.35 0.71 27.44
N GLY A 826 9.89 -0.04 26.47
CA GLY A 826 9.95 -1.51 26.51
C GLY A 826 11.23 -2.13 27.09
N SER A 827 12.04 -1.38 27.88
CA SER A 827 13.34 -1.88 28.37
C SER A 827 13.17 -3.05 29.36
N GLU A 828 14.20 -3.88 29.58
CA GLU A 828 14.12 -5.08 30.43
C GLU A 828 13.70 -4.83 31.89
N LYS A 829 13.78 -3.59 32.40
CA LYS A 829 13.36 -3.30 33.77
C LYS A 829 11.82 -3.31 33.89
N PRO A 830 11.24 -3.96 34.92
CA PRO A 830 9.81 -3.87 35.18
C PRO A 830 9.41 -2.40 35.38
N LEU A 831 8.22 -2.03 34.89
CA LEU A 831 7.63 -0.72 35.19
C LEU A 831 7.51 -0.58 36.71
N ALA A 832 7.90 0.57 37.26
CA ALA A 832 7.68 0.82 38.67
C ALA A 832 6.16 0.77 38.96
N ASN A 833 5.77 0.28 40.14
CA ASN A 833 4.35 0.11 40.50
C ASN A 833 3.51 1.38 40.29
N TRP A 834 4.11 2.56 40.53
CA TRP A 834 3.44 3.85 40.28
C TRP A 834 3.22 4.14 38.79
N GLN A 835 4.15 3.76 37.90
CA GLN A 835 4.00 3.93 36.45
C GLN A 835 2.91 3.02 35.91
N PHE A 836 2.89 1.79 36.42
CA PHE A 836 1.84 0.82 36.14
C PHE A 836 0.47 1.34 36.59
N ALA A 837 0.35 1.80 37.84
CA ALA A 837 -0.87 2.37 38.39
C ALA A 837 -1.33 3.61 37.60
N ALA A 838 -0.41 4.53 37.27
CA ALA A 838 -0.71 5.72 36.48
C ALA A 838 -1.20 5.38 35.06
N PHE A 839 -0.59 4.37 34.41
CA PHE A 839 -1.01 3.93 33.07
C PHE A 839 -2.43 3.35 33.09
N HIS A 840 -2.75 2.48 34.07
CA HIS A 840 -4.09 1.92 34.21
C HIS A 840 -5.12 2.94 34.67
N ALA A 841 -4.76 3.85 35.58
CA ALA A 841 -5.63 4.95 35.99
C ALA A 841 -5.94 5.87 34.80
N CYS A 842 -4.94 6.18 33.97
CA CYS A 842 -5.13 6.93 32.72
C CYS A 842 -6.11 6.22 31.78
N GLY A 843 -5.91 4.93 31.52
CA GLY A 843 -6.79 4.13 30.68
C GLY A 843 -8.22 4.02 31.21
N ALA A 844 -8.40 3.74 32.51
CA ALA A 844 -9.71 3.65 33.15
C ALA A 844 -10.44 5.00 33.13
N THR A 845 -9.75 6.09 33.46
CA THR A 845 -10.30 7.46 33.41
C THR A 845 -10.70 7.82 31.99
N ALA A 846 -9.85 7.51 31.00
CA ALA A 846 -10.15 7.73 29.59
C ALA A 846 -11.41 6.98 29.13
N ILE A 847 -11.59 5.72 29.54
CA ILE A 847 -12.80 4.91 29.23
C ILE A 847 -14.03 5.55 29.86
N VAL A 848 -13.98 5.89 31.15
CA VAL A 848 -15.11 6.49 31.88
C VAL A 848 -15.49 7.83 31.25
N LEU A 849 -14.53 8.71 30.95
CA LEU A 849 -14.79 9.99 30.29
C LEU A 849 -15.32 9.80 28.86
N SER A 850 -14.82 8.81 28.12
CA SER A 850 -15.34 8.48 26.78
C SER A 850 -16.78 7.97 26.84
N TRP A 851 -17.14 7.21 27.87
CA TRP A 851 -18.51 6.71 28.07
C TRP A 851 -19.46 7.81 28.54
N LEU A 852 -19.05 8.62 29.52
CA LEU A 852 -19.83 9.75 30.02
C LEU A 852 -20.04 10.81 28.95
N SER A 853 -19.06 11.03 28.08
CA SER A 853 -19.25 11.94 26.94
C SER A 853 -20.23 11.35 25.93
N TYR A 854 -20.27 10.02 25.74
CA TYR A 854 -21.24 9.35 24.87
C TYR A 854 -22.68 9.44 25.40
N PHE A 855 -22.83 9.39 26.73
CA PHE A 855 -24.10 9.53 27.45
C PHE A 855 -24.05 10.69 28.43
N PRO A 856 -24.03 11.94 27.94
CA PRO A 856 -23.95 13.09 28.82
C PRO A 856 -25.22 13.16 29.69
N PRO A 857 -25.10 13.31 31.02
CA PRO A 857 -26.23 13.62 31.88
C PRO A 857 -26.98 14.86 31.37
N ARG A 858 -28.31 14.83 31.40
CA ARG A 858 -29.15 15.97 30.94
C ARG A 858 -28.86 17.29 31.66
N THR A 859 -28.24 17.23 32.84
CA THR A 859 -27.86 18.39 33.66
C THR A 859 -26.56 19.06 33.21
N TRP A 860 -25.78 18.45 32.31
CA TRP A 860 -24.50 19.00 31.89
C TRP A 860 -24.67 20.11 30.85
N SER A 861 -23.92 21.19 31.01
CA SER A 861 -23.82 22.22 29.98
C SER A 861 -23.04 21.69 28.77
N SER A 862 -23.28 22.27 27.59
CA SER A 862 -22.53 21.94 26.35
C SER A 862 -21.02 22.04 26.56
N HIS A 863 -20.56 23.09 27.25
CA HIS A 863 -19.15 23.28 27.58
C HIS A 863 -18.57 22.15 28.44
N THR A 864 -19.32 21.65 29.44
CA THR A 864 -18.88 20.50 30.24
C THR A 864 -18.72 19.25 29.37
N VAL A 865 -19.64 19.01 28.44
CA VAL A 865 -19.56 17.88 27.50
C VAL A 865 -18.33 17.99 26.58
N ASP A 866 -18.04 19.18 26.07
CA ASP A 866 -16.87 19.44 25.22
C ASP A 866 -15.56 19.20 25.98
N VAL A 867 -15.45 19.68 27.22
CA VAL A 867 -14.27 19.46 28.07
C VAL A 867 -14.09 17.97 28.40
N VAL A 868 -15.17 17.28 28.78
CA VAL A 868 -15.11 15.84 29.10
C VAL A 868 -14.76 15.01 27.86
N ALA A 869 -15.32 15.33 26.69
CA ALA A 869 -14.98 14.68 25.43
C ALA A 869 -13.52 14.92 25.01
N GLY A 870 -13.04 16.17 25.14
CA GLY A 870 -11.66 16.54 24.85
C GLY A 870 -10.67 15.83 25.77
N LEU A 871 -10.92 15.80 27.08
CA LEU A 871 -10.12 15.05 28.06
C LEU A 871 -10.15 13.54 27.82
N GLY A 872 -11.32 12.99 27.50
CA GLY A 872 -11.48 11.59 27.12
C GLY A 872 -10.62 11.22 25.91
N LEU A 873 -10.63 12.06 24.87
CA LEU A 873 -9.81 11.88 23.67
C LEU A 873 -8.32 11.96 23.96
N THR A 874 -7.86 12.97 24.71
CA THR A 874 -6.42 13.15 24.99
C THR A 874 -5.87 12.00 25.81
N LEU A 875 -6.55 11.59 26.89
CA LEU A 875 -6.13 10.45 27.70
C LEU A 875 -6.17 9.13 26.91
N SER A 876 -7.19 8.93 26.06
CA SER A 876 -7.26 7.77 25.17
C SER A 876 -6.08 7.74 24.20
N ALA A 877 -5.76 8.86 23.57
CA ALA A 877 -4.62 8.98 22.66
C ALA A 877 -3.29 8.74 23.39
N THR A 878 -3.11 9.27 24.59
CA THR A 878 -1.91 9.03 25.41
C THR A 878 -1.77 7.55 25.76
N PHE A 879 -2.83 6.90 26.23
CA PHE A 879 -2.84 5.47 26.53
C PHE A 879 -2.48 4.63 25.30
N CYS A 880 -3.13 4.90 24.18
CA CYS A 880 -2.92 4.16 22.93
C CYS A 880 -1.52 4.39 22.35
N ALA A 881 -0.95 5.59 22.50
CA ALA A 881 0.41 5.89 22.10
C ALA A 881 1.42 5.07 22.90
N VAL A 882 1.29 5.04 24.23
CA VAL A 882 2.15 4.22 25.11
C VAL A 882 2.00 2.73 24.77
N HIS A 883 0.77 2.23 24.59
CA HIS A 883 0.52 0.85 24.16
C HIS A 883 1.21 0.52 22.82
N THR A 884 1.09 1.41 21.83
CA THR A 884 1.73 1.25 20.52
C THR A 884 3.25 1.28 20.61
N CYS A 885 3.81 2.12 21.49
CA CYS A 885 5.24 2.16 21.77
C CYS A 885 5.78 0.83 22.33
N CYS A 886 4.97 0.11 23.10
CA CYS A 886 5.28 -1.21 23.65
C CYS A 886 5.16 -2.35 22.62
N CYS A 887 4.49 -2.15 21.48
CA CYS A 887 4.32 -3.17 20.45
C CYS A 887 5.66 -3.56 19.82
N GLN A 888 5.83 -4.84 19.51
CA GLN A 888 7.01 -5.35 18.81
C GLN A 888 6.95 -4.92 17.34
N ARG A 889 8.01 -4.29 16.83
CA ARG A 889 7.99 -3.60 15.53
C ARG A 889 7.69 -4.52 14.35
N GLN A 890 8.24 -5.73 14.34
CA GLN A 890 8.04 -6.69 13.26
C GLN A 890 6.65 -7.34 13.31
N LEU A 891 6.14 -7.67 14.50
CA LEU A 891 4.78 -8.16 14.71
C LEU A 891 3.77 -7.09 14.35
N LEU A 892 3.97 -5.85 14.80
CA LEU A 892 3.12 -4.71 14.43
C LEU A 892 3.14 -4.48 12.92
N LYS A 893 4.31 -4.49 12.28
CA LYS A 893 4.40 -4.39 10.81
C LYS A 893 3.65 -5.54 10.14
N ARG A 894 3.80 -6.77 10.62
CA ARG A 894 3.11 -7.94 10.08
C ARG A 894 1.60 -7.83 10.25
N LEU A 895 1.14 -7.38 11.41
CA LEU A 895 -0.25 -7.10 11.75
C LEU A 895 -0.84 -6.01 10.85
N MET A 896 -0.18 -4.85 10.74
CA MET A 896 -0.60 -3.75 9.88
C MET A 896 -0.56 -4.09 8.39
N SER A 897 0.28 -5.04 7.99
CA SER A 897 0.28 -5.58 6.63
C SER A 897 -0.71 -6.73 6.42
N SER A 898 -1.35 -7.22 7.48
CA SER A 898 -2.34 -8.28 7.40
C SER A 898 -3.64 -7.71 6.83
N PHE A 899 -4.25 -8.47 5.91
CA PHE A 899 -5.52 -8.05 5.32
C PHE A 899 -6.60 -7.88 6.38
N ASP A 900 -6.69 -8.79 7.37
CA ASP A 900 -7.78 -8.76 8.34
C ASP A 900 -7.73 -7.48 9.20
N TYR A 901 -6.52 -7.02 9.56
CA TYR A 901 -6.33 -5.71 10.18
C TYR A 901 -6.70 -4.57 9.24
N LEU A 902 -6.13 -4.53 8.02
CA LEU A 902 -6.35 -3.42 7.08
C LEU A 902 -7.82 -3.27 6.71
N PHE A 903 -8.50 -4.39 6.46
CA PHE A 903 -9.92 -4.42 6.16
C PHE A 903 -10.72 -3.86 7.34
N LEU A 904 -10.52 -4.38 8.55
CA LEU A 904 -11.27 -3.93 9.71
C LEU A 904 -10.95 -2.47 10.07
N ALA A 905 -9.68 -2.06 10.01
CA ALA A 905 -9.27 -0.68 10.22
C ALA A 905 -9.91 0.27 9.19
N PHE A 906 -9.99 -0.14 7.92
CA PHE A 906 -10.69 0.63 6.88
C PHE A 906 -12.19 0.74 7.18
N GLN A 907 -12.86 -0.35 7.55
CA GLN A 907 -14.28 -0.30 7.93
C GLN A 907 -14.51 0.62 9.13
N LEU A 908 -13.64 0.52 10.15
CA LEU A 908 -13.68 1.36 11.34
C LEU A 908 -13.53 2.83 10.96
N ILE A 909 -12.48 3.20 10.23
CA ILE A 909 -12.25 4.59 9.83
C ILE A 909 -13.45 5.12 9.02
N ALA A 910 -13.95 4.34 8.05
CA ALA A 910 -15.12 4.73 7.26
C ALA A 910 -16.37 4.96 8.13
N ALA A 911 -16.69 4.04 9.05
CA ALA A 911 -17.82 4.19 9.96
C ALA A 911 -17.68 5.40 10.88
N HIS A 912 -16.47 5.65 11.41
CA HIS A 912 -16.23 6.78 12.31
C HIS A 912 -16.29 8.12 11.56
N LEU A 913 -15.80 8.20 10.32
CA LEU A 913 -15.99 9.37 9.47
C LEU A 913 -17.48 9.63 9.19
N CYS A 914 -18.26 8.58 8.95
CA CYS A 914 -19.70 8.71 8.75
C CYS A 914 -20.42 9.15 10.03
N LEU A 915 -20.05 8.61 11.20
CA LEU A 915 -20.57 9.07 12.48
C LEU A 915 -20.26 10.55 12.72
N CYS A 916 -19.03 11.00 12.45
CA CYS A 916 -18.68 12.42 12.52
C CYS A 916 -19.57 13.26 11.59
N ASP A 917 -19.84 12.79 10.37
CA ASP A 917 -20.70 13.50 9.42
C ASP A 917 -22.16 13.58 9.86
N VAL A 918 -22.72 12.47 10.36
CA VAL A 918 -24.07 12.43 10.93
C VAL A 918 -24.20 13.35 12.15
N PHE A 919 -23.12 13.50 12.94
CA PHE A 919 -23.05 14.44 14.06
C PHE A 919 -22.66 15.88 13.65
N TYR A 920 -22.75 16.24 12.37
CA TYR A 920 -22.42 17.59 11.89
C TYR A 920 -21.01 18.07 12.25
N TRP A 921 -20.09 17.11 12.42
CA TRP A 921 -18.72 17.38 12.85
C TRP A 921 -18.62 18.22 14.13
N GLN A 922 -19.63 18.13 15.01
CA GLN A 922 -19.62 18.82 16.30
C GLN A 922 -18.36 18.41 17.08
N PRO A 923 -17.56 19.35 17.61
CA PRO A 923 -16.26 19.03 18.22
C PRO A 923 -16.35 17.97 19.32
N SER A 924 -17.31 18.06 20.24
CA SER A 924 -17.53 17.03 21.26
C SER A 924 -17.87 15.67 20.65
N ALA A 925 -18.79 15.63 19.67
CA ALA A 925 -19.15 14.39 19.01
C ALA A 925 -17.98 13.73 18.29
N CYS A 926 -17.20 14.50 17.53
CA CYS A 926 -15.98 14.03 16.90
C CYS A 926 -14.96 13.53 17.92
N CYS A 927 -14.74 14.25 19.02
CA CYS A 927 -13.82 13.82 20.07
C CYS A 927 -14.21 12.45 20.65
N ARG A 928 -15.50 12.21 20.88
CA ARG A 928 -16.03 10.92 21.33
C ARG A 928 -15.77 9.80 20.33
N VAL A 929 -16.11 10.06 19.07
CA VAL A 929 -15.90 9.11 17.96
C VAL A 929 -14.41 8.78 17.81
N PHE A 930 -13.52 9.77 17.81
CA PHE A 930 -12.08 9.53 17.71
C PHE A 930 -11.51 8.81 18.94
N ALA A 931 -12.01 9.08 20.15
CA ALA A 931 -11.60 8.35 21.34
C ALA A 931 -11.92 6.86 21.18
N MET A 932 -13.12 6.52 20.71
CA MET A 932 -13.50 5.14 20.40
C MET A 932 -12.64 4.51 19.32
N LEU A 933 -12.30 5.27 18.27
CA LEU A 933 -11.40 4.80 17.21
C LEU A 933 -10.03 4.43 17.79
N PHE A 934 -9.46 5.26 18.67
CA PHE A 934 -8.20 4.96 19.34
C PHE A 934 -8.26 3.67 20.17
N TRP A 935 -9.33 3.48 20.95
CA TRP A 935 -9.56 2.25 21.71
C TRP A 935 -9.68 1.01 20.80
N ALA A 936 -10.40 1.14 19.70
CA ALA A 936 -10.52 0.07 18.71
C ALA A 936 -9.13 -0.29 18.12
N GLN A 937 -8.34 0.71 17.71
CA GLN A 937 -6.99 0.49 17.18
C GLN A 937 -6.04 -0.12 18.21
N SER A 938 -6.10 0.34 19.47
CA SER A 938 -5.31 -0.26 20.56
C SER A 938 -5.68 -1.72 20.78
N THR A 939 -6.98 -2.05 20.75
CA THR A 939 -7.46 -3.42 20.93
C THR A 939 -7.05 -4.34 19.79
N LEU A 940 -7.09 -3.84 18.54
CA LEU A 940 -6.65 -4.59 17.37
C LEU A 940 -5.12 -4.81 17.34
N THR A 941 -4.34 -3.96 18.01
CA THR A 941 -2.87 -4.04 18.06
C THR A 941 -2.33 -4.88 19.23
N VAL A 942 -3.18 -5.43 20.10
CA VAL A 942 -2.77 -6.28 21.22
C VAL A 942 -1.92 -7.49 20.79
N ASP A 943 -2.16 -8.05 19.60
CA ASP A 943 -1.37 -9.14 19.02
C ASP A 943 0.08 -8.75 18.69
N ALA A 944 0.38 -7.46 18.58
CA ALA A 944 1.74 -7.00 18.36
C ALA A 944 2.58 -6.96 19.65
N LEU A 945 1.96 -7.13 20.82
CA LEU A 945 2.65 -7.25 22.10
C LEU A 945 3.17 -8.68 22.31
N THR A 946 4.44 -8.79 22.71
CA THR A 946 5.02 -10.08 23.12
C THR A 946 4.41 -10.55 24.46
N PRO A 947 4.40 -11.86 24.75
CA PRO A 947 3.93 -12.38 26.05
C PRO A 947 4.53 -11.66 27.26
N ASN A 948 5.85 -11.45 27.27
CA ASN A 948 6.52 -10.71 28.35
C ASN A 948 6.00 -9.27 28.46
N MET A 949 5.72 -8.60 27.34
CA MET A 949 5.19 -7.24 27.37
C MET A 949 3.73 -7.20 27.85
N LYS A 950 2.90 -8.18 27.46
CA LYS A 950 1.53 -8.30 27.96
C LYS A 950 1.52 -8.49 29.49
N GLN A 951 2.36 -9.37 30.01
CA GLN A 951 2.51 -9.59 31.45
C GLN A 951 2.96 -8.32 32.18
N ARG A 952 3.92 -7.57 31.62
CA ARG A 952 4.43 -6.31 32.19
C ARG A 952 3.38 -5.20 32.22
N LEU A 953 2.60 -5.07 31.15
CA LEU A 953 1.47 -4.13 31.11
C LEU A 953 0.28 -4.62 31.93
N GLY A 954 0.34 -5.83 32.51
CA GLY A 954 -0.77 -6.45 33.24
C GLY A 954 -1.98 -6.71 32.36
N LEU A 955 -1.79 -6.76 31.04
CA LEU A 955 -2.85 -6.97 30.06
C LEU A 955 -3.29 -8.42 30.11
N LYS A 956 -4.32 -8.67 30.93
CA LYS A 956 -4.98 -9.96 30.99
C LYS A 956 -5.92 -10.12 29.81
N THR A 957 -6.14 -11.38 29.50
CA THR A 957 -7.07 -11.89 28.51
C THR A 957 -8.48 -11.27 28.53
N TRP A 958 -9.03 -11.03 29.72
CA TRP A 958 -10.36 -10.45 29.85
C TRP A 958 -10.41 -8.96 29.44
N MET A 959 -9.29 -8.23 29.45
CA MET A 959 -9.28 -6.79 29.18
C MET A 959 -9.58 -6.46 27.71
N PRO A 960 -8.90 -7.06 26.69
CA PRO A 960 -9.30 -6.90 25.29
C PRO A 960 -10.72 -7.40 25.01
N THR A 961 -11.17 -8.44 25.75
CA THR A 961 -12.52 -8.99 25.65
C THR A 961 -13.55 -7.94 26.08
N CYS A 962 -13.35 -7.31 27.24
CA CYS A 962 -14.18 -6.19 27.70
C CYS A 962 -14.09 -4.99 26.76
N GLY A 963 -12.91 -4.67 26.24
CA GLY A 963 -12.72 -3.62 25.24
C GLY A 963 -13.56 -3.84 23.97
N ILE A 964 -13.58 -5.07 23.44
CA ILE A 964 -14.41 -5.43 22.28
C ILE A 964 -15.90 -5.39 22.62
N LEU A 965 -16.32 -5.89 23.80
CA LEU A 965 -17.72 -5.84 24.22
C LEU A 965 -18.23 -4.40 24.38
N MET A 966 -17.44 -3.53 25.03
CA MET A 966 -17.76 -2.10 25.14
C MET A 966 -17.82 -1.45 23.76
N PHE A 967 -16.86 -1.76 22.89
CA PHE A 967 -16.84 -1.26 21.52
C PHE A 967 -18.06 -1.73 20.72
N MET A 968 -18.43 -3.01 20.79
CA MET A 968 -19.65 -3.54 20.16
C MET A 968 -20.91 -2.86 20.68
N THR A 969 -20.99 -2.62 22.00
CA THR A 969 -22.10 -1.89 22.62
C THR A 969 -22.17 -0.45 22.09
N ALA A 970 -21.03 0.24 22.03
CA ALA A 970 -20.92 1.57 21.48
C ALA A 970 -21.32 1.66 20.01
N GLN A 971 -21.08 0.63 19.19
CA GLN A 971 -21.53 0.59 17.80
C GLN A 971 -23.02 0.18 17.66
N ALA A 972 -23.53 -0.64 18.58
CA ALA A 972 -24.93 -1.06 18.59
C ALA A 972 -25.88 0.10 18.92
N LEU A 973 -25.45 1.07 19.74
CA LEU A 973 -26.29 2.19 20.15
C LEU A 973 -26.66 3.14 18.98
N PRO A 974 -25.73 3.65 18.14
CA PRO A 974 -26.09 4.35 16.91
C PRO A 974 -26.94 3.50 15.98
N MET A 975 -26.66 2.21 15.88
CA MET A 975 -27.45 1.30 15.04
C MET A 975 -28.90 1.20 15.54
N LEU A 976 -29.11 1.08 16.85
CA LEU A 976 -30.45 1.08 17.47
C LEU A 976 -31.13 2.44 17.37
N ASP A 977 -30.39 3.53 17.48
CA ASP A 977 -30.95 4.87 17.32
C ASP A 977 -31.41 5.11 15.87
N ILE A 978 -30.59 4.78 14.88
CA ILE A 978 -30.93 4.86 13.45
C ILE A 978 -32.16 4.01 13.11
N LEU A 979 -32.22 2.78 13.65
CA LEU A 979 -33.24 1.79 13.29
C LEU A 979 -34.54 1.88 14.11
N MET A 980 -34.49 2.34 15.36
CA MET A 980 -35.63 2.25 16.28
C MET A 980 -35.93 3.54 17.04
N TRP A 981 -34.93 4.18 17.67
CA TRP A 981 -35.21 5.28 18.61
C TRP A 981 -35.40 6.62 17.92
N GLY A 982 -34.49 7.01 17.02
CA GLY A 982 -34.47 8.32 16.40
C GLY A 982 -34.34 9.49 17.39
N GLU A 983 -33.80 9.24 18.58
CA GLU A 983 -33.73 10.20 19.69
C GLU A 983 -32.49 11.09 19.57
N TRP A 984 -31.41 10.60 18.94
CA TRP A 984 -30.17 11.38 18.82
C TRP A 984 -30.19 12.40 17.68
N GLY A 985 -31.31 12.50 16.96
CA GLY A 985 -31.47 13.44 15.84
C GLY A 985 -30.44 13.21 14.74
N LEU A 986 -29.98 11.96 14.58
CA LEU A 986 -29.09 11.56 13.49
C LEU A 986 -29.76 11.92 12.17
N GLN A 987 -29.09 12.72 11.34
CA GLN A 987 -29.64 13.18 10.07
C GLN A 987 -28.99 12.44 8.91
N ASP A 988 -29.82 12.03 7.94
CA ASP A 988 -29.32 11.46 6.71
C ASP A 988 -28.84 12.55 5.77
N ARG A 989 -27.52 12.68 5.63
CA ARG A 989 -26.91 13.62 4.69
C ARG A 989 -26.50 12.91 3.43
N VAL A 990 -26.44 13.65 2.34
CA VAL A 990 -25.83 13.18 1.09
C VAL A 990 -24.32 13.32 1.26
N LEU A 991 -23.62 12.18 1.41
CA LEU A 991 -22.16 12.10 1.52
C LEU A 991 -21.49 12.49 0.21
N TRP A 992 -22.03 12.00 -0.90
CA TRP A 992 -21.57 12.30 -2.25
C TRP A 992 -22.76 12.55 -3.15
N ASP A 993 -22.77 13.73 -3.78
CA ASP A 993 -23.70 14.08 -4.84
C ASP A 993 -22.86 14.37 -6.09
N PHE A 994 -23.08 13.60 -7.15
CA PHE A 994 -22.42 13.85 -8.42
C PHE A 994 -23.35 13.55 -9.58
N GLU A 995 -23.22 14.33 -10.64
CA GLU A 995 -23.95 14.13 -11.89
C GLU A 995 -23.09 13.30 -12.85
N LEU A 996 -23.54 12.08 -13.16
CA LEU A 996 -22.86 11.20 -14.11
C LEU A 996 -23.82 10.84 -15.24
N ALA A 997 -23.42 11.16 -16.48
CA ALA A 997 -24.25 10.96 -17.68
C ALA A 997 -25.64 11.63 -17.61
N GLY A 998 -25.72 12.83 -17.04
CA GLY A 998 -26.98 13.58 -16.91
C GLY A 998 -27.93 13.05 -15.84
N ARG A 999 -27.45 12.13 -14.98
CA ARG A 999 -28.20 11.59 -13.85
C ARG A 999 -27.51 11.95 -12.55
N ARG A 1000 -28.30 12.49 -11.62
CA ARG A 1000 -27.84 12.79 -10.27
C ARG A 1000 -27.73 11.48 -9.47
N VAL A 1001 -26.56 11.24 -8.90
CA VAL A 1001 -26.27 10.09 -8.06
C VAL A 1001 -25.96 10.58 -6.66
N GLU A 1002 -26.89 10.33 -5.74
CA GLU A 1002 -26.75 10.69 -4.33
C GLU A 1002 -26.40 9.43 -3.52
N PHE A 1003 -25.34 9.52 -2.72
CA PHE A 1003 -24.98 8.53 -1.71
C PHE A 1003 -25.26 9.08 -0.33
N HIS A 1004 -26.18 8.45 0.38
CA HIS A 1004 -26.57 8.84 1.72
C HIS A 1004 -25.62 8.25 2.79
N VAL A 1005 -25.36 9.03 3.84
CA VAL A 1005 -24.42 8.65 4.90
C VAL A 1005 -24.98 7.50 5.74
N VAL A 1006 -26.27 7.54 6.08
CA VAL A 1006 -26.87 6.58 7.03
C VAL A 1006 -26.88 5.14 6.49
N PRO A 1007 -27.32 4.87 5.24
CA PRO A 1007 -27.26 3.51 4.68
C PRO A 1007 -25.82 2.98 4.57
N PHE A 1008 -24.87 3.85 4.24
CA PHE A 1008 -23.46 3.48 4.19
C PHE A 1008 -22.91 3.18 5.59
N LEU A 1009 -23.18 4.05 6.58
CA LEU A 1009 -22.82 3.86 7.98
C LEU A 1009 -23.38 2.53 8.52
N LEU A 1010 -24.68 2.28 8.37
CA LEU A 1010 -25.34 1.08 8.86
C LEU A 1010 -24.68 -0.20 8.32
N SER A 1011 -24.36 -0.22 7.04
CA SER A 1011 -23.61 -1.29 6.38
C SER A 1011 -22.22 -1.51 6.98
N ARG A 1012 -21.50 -0.42 7.30
CA ARG A 1012 -20.20 -0.51 7.98
C ARG A 1012 -20.35 -1.02 9.40
N LEU A 1013 -21.34 -0.54 10.15
CA LEU A 1013 -21.62 -0.96 11.53
C LEU A 1013 -21.91 -2.46 11.61
N VAL A 1014 -22.77 -2.99 10.75
CA VAL A 1014 -23.09 -4.44 10.69
C VAL A 1014 -21.84 -5.25 10.37
N THR A 1015 -21.04 -4.79 9.40
CA THR A 1015 -19.77 -5.45 9.05
C THR A 1015 -18.83 -5.48 10.25
N ILE A 1016 -18.58 -4.31 10.87
CA ILE A 1016 -17.74 -4.19 12.06
C ILE A 1016 -18.25 -5.13 13.17
N PHE A 1017 -19.56 -5.17 13.41
CA PHE A 1017 -20.18 -5.99 14.45
C PHE A 1017 -19.92 -7.49 14.23
N ILE A 1018 -20.12 -8.00 13.00
CA ILE A 1018 -19.85 -9.40 12.64
C ILE A 1018 -18.35 -9.72 12.83
N TRP A 1019 -17.46 -8.81 12.43
CA TRP A 1019 -16.03 -9.00 12.60
C TRP A 1019 -15.58 -8.95 14.06
N CYS A 1020 -16.14 -8.04 14.86
CA CYS A 1020 -15.92 -7.99 16.30
C CYS A 1020 -16.45 -9.25 16.99
N ALA A 1021 -17.63 -9.76 16.62
CA ALA A 1021 -18.16 -11.03 17.12
C ALA A 1021 -17.24 -12.21 16.80
N ARG A 1022 -16.66 -12.26 15.59
CA ARG A 1022 -15.64 -13.24 15.21
C ARG A 1022 -14.39 -13.14 16.07
N ILE A 1023 -13.87 -11.93 16.30
CA ILE A 1023 -12.67 -11.71 17.13
C ILE A 1023 -12.97 -12.09 18.58
N LEU A 1024 -14.15 -11.73 19.09
CA LEU A 1024 -14.63 -12.09 20.41
C LEU A 1024 -14.73 -13.61 20.56
N TYR A 1025 -15.33 -14.31 19.60
CA TYR A 1025 -15.38 -15.77 19.59
C TYR A 1025 -13.96 -16.38 19.60
N ALA A 1026 -13.02 -15.82 18.83
CA ALA A 1026 -11.64 -16.28 18.83
C ALA A 1026 -10.92 -16.03 20.17
N LEU A 1027 -11.21 -14.91 20.84
CA LEU A 1027 -10.70 -14.58 22.18
C LEU A 1027 -11.27 -15.49 23.26
N VAL A 1028 -12.58 -15.77 23.22
CA VAL A 1028 -13.28 -16.61 24.21
C VAL A 1028 -12.89 -18.09 24.04
N THR A 1029 -12.68 -18.56 22.80
CA THR A 1029 -12.31 -19.95 22.52
C THR A 1029 -10.79 -20.21 22.49
N ARG A 1030 -9.96 -19.28 22.97
CA ARG A 1030 -8.51 -19.48 23.04
C ARG A 1030 -8.13 -20.38 24.22
N ARG A 1031 -7.06 -21.17 24.05
CA ARG A 1031 -6.51 -22.03 25.12
C ARG A 1031 -5.33 -21.41 25.86
N SER A 1032 -4.61 -20.45 25.25
CA SER A 1032 -3.42 -19.82 25.82
C SER A 1032 -3.43 -18.30 25.61
N ASP A 1033 -2.84 -17.57 26.55
CA ASP A 1033 -2.68 -16.10 26.50
C ASP A 1033 -1.67 -15.67 25.41
N ASN A 1034 -0.83 -16.61 24.99
CA ASN A 1034 0.18 -16.46 23.95
C ASN A 1034 -0.38 -16.65 22.53
N ALA A 1035 -1.61 -17.14 22.41
CA ALA A 1035 -2.28 -17.26 21.13
C ALA A 1035 -2.57 -15.88 20.54
N LEU A 1036 -2.24 -15.72 19.26
CA LEU A 1036 -2.53 -14.53 18.47
C LEU A 1036 -3.93 -14.68 17.85
N VAL A 1037 -4.72 -13.61 17.91
CA VAL A 1037 -6.15 -13.62 17.57
C VAL A 1037 -6.39 -13.12 16.15
N LEU A 1038 -5.78 -11.99 15.80
CA LEU A 1038 -5.87 -11.33 14.50
C LEU A 1038 -4.81 -11.86 13.53
N LEU A 1039 -3.59 -12.11 14.01
CA LEU A 1039 -2.56 -12.78 13.21
C LEU A 1039 -2.85 -14.28 13.15
N ARG A 1040 -3.11 -14.79 11.95
CA ARG A 1040 -3.23 -16.23 11.70
C ARG A 1040 -2.01 -16.76 10.92
N GLY A 1041 -1.64 -18.01 11.22
CA GLY A 1041 -0.54 -18.71 10.55
C GLY A 1041 -0.92 -19.11 9.13
N ARG A 1042 -0.01 -18.87 8.20
CA ARG A 1042 -0.15 -19.40 6.84
C ARG A 1042 0.22 -20.88 6.86
N VAL A 1043 -0.57 -21.68 6.16
CA VAL A 1043 -0.37 -23.13 6.09
C VAL A 1043 0.10 -23.49 4.68
N GLU A 1044 1.02 -24.43 4.58
CA GLU A 1044 1.58 -24.95 3.34
C GLU A 1044 1.38 -26.47 3.28
N PHE A 1045 1.29 -27.02 2.07
CA PHE A 1045 1.26 -28.46 1.83
C PHE A 1045 1.96 -28.76 0.50
N ASP A 1046 2.74 -29.83 0.46
CA ASP A 1046 3.52 -30.19 -0.73
C ASP A 1046 2.82 -31.29 -1.53
N TYR A 1047 1.89 -30.86 -2.40
CA TYR A 1047 1.13 -31.78 -3.24
C TYR A 1047 2.02 -32.54 -4.25
N GLN A 1048 3.09 -31.93 -4.75
CA GLN A 1048 3.96 -32.56 -5.75
C GLN A 1048 4.80 -33.67 -5.12
N ARG A 1049 5.39 -33.40 -3.95
CA ARG A 1049 6.15 -34.41 -3.21
C ARG A 1049 5.27 -35.56 -2.75
N TRP A 1050 4.07 -35.26 -2.25
CA TRP A 1050 3.08 -36.29 -1.92
C TRP A 1050 2.75 -37.16 -3.14
N LYS A 1051 2.49 -36.55 -4.31
CA LYS A 1051 2.22 -37.28 -5.54
C LYS A 1051 3.40 -38.19 -5.93
N LEU A 1052 4.63 -37.68 -5.86
CA LEU A 1052 5.83 -38.48 -6.14
C LEU A 1052 5.97 -39.66 -5.16
N GLN A 1053 5.74 -39.44 -3.86
CA GLN A 1053 5.79 -40.51 -2.85
C GLN A 1053 4.73 -41.58 -3.11
N THR A 1054 3.51 -41.20 -3.48
CA THR A 1054 2.46 -42.17 -3.82
C THR A 1054 2.78 -42.98 -5.07
N ILE A 1055 3.39 -42.36 -6.09
CA ILE A 1055 3.82 -43.07 -7.30
C ILE A 1055 4.90 -44.10 -6.95
N VAL A 1056 5.94 -43.67 -6.22
CA VAL A 1056 7.03 -44.57 -5.79
C VAL A 1056 6.50 -45.73 -4.95
N ALA A 1057 5.59 -45.48 -4.01
CA ALA A 1057 4.97 -46.53 -3.20
C ALA A 1057 4.09 -47.49 -4.01
N SER A 1058 3.46 -47.01 -5.11
CA SER A 1058 2.63 -47.83 -5.99
C SER A 1058 3.41 -48.64 -7.03
N THR A 1059 4.72 -48.41 -7.20
CA THR A 1059 5.52 -49.12 -8.20
C THR A 1059 6.02 -50.43 -7.57
N PRO A 1060 5.57 -51.62 -8.03
CA PRO A 1060 6.02 -52.87 -7.44
C PRO A 1060 7.53 -53.03 -7.65
N SER A 1061 8.26 -53.30 -6.57
CA SER A 1061 9.68 -53.64 -6.60
C SER A 1061 9.89 -54.91 -7.42
N THR A 1062 10.14 -54.78 -8.72
CA THR A 1062 10.67 -55.88 -9.54
C THR A 1062 12.10 -56.14 -9.07
N ARG A 1063 12.29 -57.15 -8.22
CA ARG A 1063 13.61 -57.71 -7.90
C ARG A 1063 14.23 -58.19 -9.22
N PRO A 1064 15.44 -57.77 -9.59
CA PRO A 1064 16.15 -58.39 -10.70
C PRO A 1064 16.61 -59.78 -10.23
N THR A 1065 16.04 -60.83 -10.80
CA THR A 1065 16.63 -62.17 -10.77
C THR A 1065 17.96 -62.12 -11.52
N GLY A 1066 19.05 -62.38 -10.81
CA GLY A 1066 20.40 -62.37 -11.36
C GLY A 1066 20.55 -63.38 -12.50
N GLY A 1067 20.92 -62.88 -13.68
CA GLY A 1067 21.46 -63.66 -14.78
C GLY A 1067 22.79 -63.04 -15.17
N ALA A 1068 23.88 -63.76 -14.90
CA ALA A 1068 25.23 -63.42 -15.30
C ALA A 1068 25.50 -63.88 -16.74
N ALA A 1069 25.81 -62.94 -17.63
CA ALA A 1069 26.56 -63.08 -18.88
C ALA A 1069 26.79 -61.63 -19.36
N GLY A 1070 28.00 -61.12 -19.64
CA GLY A 1070 29.10 -61.73 -20.35
C GLY A 1070 29.24 -61.01 -21.71
N ALA A 1071 30.38 -60.36 -21.92
CA ALA A 1071 30.95 -59.92 -23.21
C ALA A 1071 30.64 -58.52 -23.79
N SER A 1072 31.75 -57.75 -23.88
CA SER A 1072 32.34 -57.12 -25.07
C SER A 1072 31.72 -55.85 -25.71
N THR A 1073 32.48 -54.75 -25.55
CA THR A 1073 33.00 -53.84 -26.61
C THR A 1073 32.19 -53.63 -27.89
N ARG A 1074 31.76 -52.38 -28.18
CA ARG A 1074 32.38 -51.42 -29.15
C ARG A 1074 31.45 -50.24 -29.47
N GLU A 1075 32.07 -49.06 -29.54
CA GLU A 1075 31.85 -47.89 -30.42
C GLU A 1075 30.51 -47.72 -31.17
N SER A 1076 29.76 -46.66 -30.85
CA SER A 1076 29.58 -45.44 -31.68
C SER A 1076 28.79 -44.38 -30.92
#